data_AF-A0A926E3R0-F1
#
_entry.id   AF-A0A926E3R0-F1
#
_cell.length_a   1.000
_cell.length_b   1.000
_cell.length_c   1.000
_cell.angle_alpha   90.00
_cell.angle_beta   90.00
_cell.angle_gamma   90.00
#
_symmetry.space_group_name_H-M   'P 1'
#
loop_
_entity.id
_entity.type
_entity.pdbx_description
1 polymer ?
#
loop_
_entity_poly.entity_id
_entity_poly.type
_entity_poly.pdbx_seq_one_letter_code
_entity_poly.pdbx_strand_id
1 'polypeptide(L)'
;MRILENSQYVVEIRSGIIESFYDKQDRSGTNLAGDTHLFGSVGFTLLTDDITKQQNKPDFTPYLDRTSIGTVTAENDRLVTCADEENGITVSFSLEKGLIIEASAENPAISQFGINLDLNFLGKQGTFYGNQILPSSPYTSIDRQYTYCLMPRPNGRFLVCIAETACDGFKIDYSPEFCGHYIRNFKFLASFDRAYGGSGRKHIRLNLQCASGLDDAYEIIHSTLGVPICLGVVGGNFAGEPVVKVSDDTDSVEVLSPSKKRRLFPVGKDKTFRLELTEIGLHTVIPYRQGKKGLDAQIWYHHQMAGLFDASCASIRKPYHVDDNLCEGGCFLWAMLVDMRLQRHRKFDGVAREELSQIMGKNGADIPRKTIVPYKTEKFEAFHISHSNRIQEQFFGVSILMEAYKLYQQNEYLEFAVSALMELIQNWITDEGMVFNGEDYTTVCAPVIPIVDMALLLSSMEDPRGEIFRETAIRIAEFLLKRGLSFPTEGTGEDTCSDAEDGSISCTALSVLYVCANLQYDKRYLDFASEVLKLHRAFTIYSPDVRMNRSSFRWWETIWEGDGQGPAICAGHAWTIWKAEALYLYGMLTADEEALMDSWNGFMTNFVKTSEDGTMYSCYEVDDIRGGGEPMIKRTLTQLQGENTDILYKVAHGYPQHADFSLSRYAWVRNAFCWLHTAAILEQDRVLVGMNLRQSDEEWIIGEWIDCLFLGKMDKHIVLRCDHPIRIAGGNRVEVITGSSVNSLIQPIDGKIVISIH
;
A
#
# COMPACT_ATOMS: atom_id res chain seq x y z
N MET A 1 4.39 10.76 -40.12
CA MET A 1 3.29 10.37 -39.21
C MET A 1 2.55 9.21 -39.86
N ARG A 2 2.40 8.11 -39.15
CA ARG A 2 1.69 6.89 -39.56
C ARG A 2 0.61 6.60 -38.54
N ILE A 3 -0.50 6.04 -39.00
CA ILE A 3 -1.65 5.74 -38.16
C ILE A 3 -1.94 4.26 -38.30
N LEU A 4 -1.91 3.55 -37.19
CA LEU A 4 -2.45 2.20 -37.08
C LEU A 4 -3.82 2.31 -36.43
N GLU A 5 -4.82 1.65 -37.00
CA GLU A 5 -6.18 1.68 -36.50
C GLU A 5 -6.86 0.32 -36.61
N ASN A 6 -7.54 -0.09 -35.55
CA ASN A 6 -8.45 -1.23 -35.57
C ASN A 6 -9.81 -0.84 -34.94
N SER A 7 -10.69 -1.81 -34.64
CA SER A 7 -12.00 -1.51 -34.06
C SER A 7 -11.94 -0.89 -32.65
N GLN A 8 -10.83 -1.03 -31.93
CA GLN A 8 -10.69 -0.62 -30.54
C GLN A 8 -9.64 0.48 -30.32
N TYR A 9 -8.59 0.55 -31.13
CA TYR A 9 -7.46 1.44 -30.89
C TYR A 9 -7.13 2.31 -32.10
N VAL A 10 -6.58 3.49 -31.82
CA VAL A 10 -5.89 4.36 -32.76
C VAL A 10 -4.50 4.64 -32.20
N VAL A 11 -3.46 4.43 -33.00
CA VAL A 11 -2.06 4.66 -32.60
C VAL A 11 -1.38 5.50 -33.67
N GLU A 12 -0.81 6.63 -33.27
CA GLU A 12 -0.05 7.49 -34.18
C GLU A 12 1.45 7.36 -33.90
N ILE A 13 2.20 7.06 -34.96
CA ILE A 13 3.64 6.82 -34.91
C ILE A 13 4.35 7.89 -35.74
N ARG A 14 5.35 8.53 -35.14
CA ARG A 14 6.23 9.48 -35.83
C ARG A 14 7.67 9.14 -35.50
N SER A 15 8.53 9.08 -36.52
CA SER A 15 9.97 8.90 -36.33
C SER A 15 10.34 7.76 -35.38
N GLY A 16 9.65 6.61 -35.46
CA GLY A 16 9.97 5.44 -34.63
C GLY A 16 9.52 5.48 -33.17
N ILE A 17 8.65 6.43 -32.80
CA ILE A 17 8.00 6.51 -31.49
C ILE A 17 6.49 6.66 -31.64
N ILE A 18 5.76 6.29 -30.59
CA ILE A 18 4.31 6.45 -30.50
C ILE A 18 4.02 7.83 -29.90
N GLU A 19 3.42 8.73 -30.69
CA GLU A 19 3.01 10.06 -30.22
C GLU A 19 1.63 10.02 -29.55
N SER A 20 0.77 9.09 -29.99
CA SER A 20 -0.54 8.94 -29.38
C SER A 20 -1.05 7.51 -29.41
N PHE A 21 -1.78 7.15 -28.36
CA PHE A 21 -2.45 5.88 -28.20
C PHE A 21 -3.81 6.10 -27.56
N TYR A 22 -4.88 5.84 -28.32
CA TYR A 22 -6.26 6.03 -27.89
C TYR A 22 -7.02 4.71 -27.84
N ASP A 23 -7.80 4.54 -26.79
CA ASP A 23 -8.87 3.54 -26.70
C ASP A 23 -10.19 4.17 -27.17
N LYS A 24 -10.76 3.66 -28.26
CA LYS A 24 -12.03 4.13 -28.84
C LYS A 24 -13.22 3.93 -27.90
N GLN A 25 -13.10 3.06 -26.89
CA GLN A 25 -14.14 2.86 -25.89
C GLN A 25 -14.02 3.85 -24.72
N ASP A 26 -12.89 4.55 -24.59
CA ASP A 26 -12.71 5.57 -23.57
C ASP A 26 -13.40 6.87 -23.98
N ARG A 27 -14.53 7.16 -23.32
CA ARG A 27 -15.33 8.36 -23.57
C ARG A 27 -14.60 9.67 -23.27
N SER A 28 -13.54 9.63 -22.46
CA SER A 28 -12.72 10.81 -22.20
C SER A 28 -11.86 11.23 -23.41
N GLY A 29 -11.62 10.31 -24.36
CA GLY A 29 -10.73 10.55 -25.50
C GLY A 29 -9.28 10.84 -25.09
N THR A 30 -8.85 10.32 -23.94
CA THR A 30 -7.52 10.60 -23.38
C THR A 30 -6.43 9.92 -24.20
N ASN A 31 -5.37 10.68 -24.53
CA ASN A 31 -4.14 10.11 -25.06
C ASN A 31 -3.38 9.39 -23.93
N LEU A 32 -3.11 8.10 -24.11
CA LEU A 32 -2.37 7.29 -23.14
C LEU A 32 -0.85 7.43 -23.26
N ALA A 33 -0.34 7.98 -24.37
CA ALA A 33 1.07 8.28 -24.55
C ALA A 33 1.48 9.52 -23.73
N GLY A 34 2.70 9.51 -23.19
CA GLY A 34 3.33 10.65 -22.54
C GLY A 34 3.84 11.70 -23.53
N ASP A 35 4.25 12.85 -23.00
CA ASP A 35 4.71 14.03 -23.73
C ASP A 35 6.24 14.07 -23.96
N THR A 36 7.02 13.19 -23.31
CA THR A 36 8.48 13.17 -23.45
C THR A 36 8.95 12.48 -24.74
N HIS A 37 8.01 11.99 -25.55
CA HIS A 37 8.26 11.39 -26.86
C HIS A 37 9.17 10.15 -26.81
N LEU A 38 9.11 9.36 -25.72
CA LEU A 38 9.88 8.12 -25.59
C LEU A 38 9.07 6.85 -25.77
N PHE A 39 7.74 6.94 -25.90
CA PHE A 39 6.89 5.76 -25.90
C PHE A 39 7.17 4.85 -27.10
N GLY A 40 7.52 3.60 -26.83
CA GLY A 40 7.85 2.59 -27.83
C GLY A 40 9.30 2.64 -28.32
N SER A 41 10.10 3.62 -27.87
CA SER A 41 11.55 3.62 -28.11
C SER A 41 12.27 2.54 -27.30
N VAL A 42 13.53 2.26 -27.64
CA VAL A 42 14.37 1.30 -26.91
C VAL A 42 15.33 2.02 -25.97
N GLY A 43 15.33 1.61 -24.71
CA GLY A 43 16.34 1.98 -23.73
C GLY A 43 17.43 0.91 -23.64
N PHE A 44 18.70 1.30 -23.76
CA PHE A 44 19.81 0.34 -23.74
C PHE A 44 21.09 0.91 -23.13
N THR A 45 22.02 0.02 -22.77
CA THR A 45 23.41 0.35 -22.40
C THR A 45 24.36 -0.50 -23.23
N LEU A 46 25.62 -0.09 -23.32
CA LEU A 46 26.68 -0.88 -23.96
C LEU A 46 27.57 -1.58 -22.93
N LEU A 47 28.19 -2.70 -23.33
CA LEU A 47 29.27 -3.36 -22.61
C LEU A 47 30.52 -2.47 -22.46
N THR A 48 30.59 -1.33 -23.14
CA THR A 48 31.64 -0.34 -22.91
C THR A 48 31.25 0.69 -21.86
N ASP A 49 29.95 0.82 -21.56
CA ASP A 49 29.48 1.77 -20.55
C ASP A 49 29.80 1.20 -19.15
N ASP A 50 30.46 2.00 -18.32
CA ASP A 50 30.63 1.70 -16.89
C ASP A 50 29.57 2.47 -16.11
N ILE A 51 28.38 1.86 -15.98
CA ILE A 51 27.24 2.49 -15.31
C ILE A 51 27.48 2.77 -13.83
N THR A 52 28.50 2.15 -13.23
CA THR A 52 28.90 2.35 -11.83
C THR A 52 29.75 3.60 -11.62
N LYS A 53 30.24 4.22 -12.70
CA LYS A 53 31.12 5.39 -12.67
C LYS A 53 30.58 6.58 -13.47
N GLN A 54 29.34 6.51 -13.95
CA GLN A 54 28.73 7.62 -14.65
C GLN A 54 28.64 8.85 -13.73
N GLN A 55 29.11 9.98 -14.25
CA GLN A 55 29.01 11.30 -13.61
C GLN A 55 27.86 12.09 -14.24
N ASN A 56 27.36 13.11 -13.53
CA ASN A 56 26.34 14.05 -14.03
C ASN A 56 24.99 13.41 -14.41
N LYS A 57 24.64 12.27 -13.79
CA LYS A 57 23.28 11.72 -13.87
C LYS A 57 22.34 12.54 -12.97
N PRO A 58 21.06 12.73 -13.35
CA PRO A 58 20.07 13.38 -12.50
C PRO A 58 19.92 12.68 -11.15
N ASP A 59 19.43 13.41 -10.14
CA ASP A 59 19.02 12.82 -8.87
C ASP A 59 17.92 11.78 -9.10
N PHE A 60 17.89 10.77 -8.24
CA PHE A 60 16.95 9.65 -8.34
C PHE A 60 16.96 8.93 -9.70
N THR A 61 18.13 8.93 -10.34
CA THR A 61 18.45 8.10 -11.49
C THR A 61 19.69 7.24 -11.18
N PRO A 62 19.61 5.89 -11.17
CA PRO A 62 20.73 5.06 -10.76
C PRO A 62 21.86 5.10 -11.81
N TYR A 63 21.49 5.17 -13.09
CA TYR A 63 22.37 5.31 -14.26
C TYR A 63 21.55 5.81 -15.45
N LEU A 64 22.23 6.43 -16.41
CA LEU A 64 21.67 6.92 -17.67
C LEU A 64 21.58 5.81 -18.70
N ASP A 65 20.42 5.70 -19.32
CA ASP A 65 20.16 4.86 -20.47
C ASP A 65 20.48 5.62 -21.77
N ARG A 66 20.94 4.92 -22.80
CA ARG A 66 20.88 5.38 -24.19
C ARG A 66 19.48 5.14 -24.72
N THR A 67 19.03 5.98 -25.64
CA THR A 67 17.74 5.83 -26.33
C THR A 67 17.97 5.59 -27.81
N SER A 68 17.37 4.54 -28.36
CA SER A 68 17.31 4.27 -29.78
C SER A 68 15.95 4.67 -30.34
N ILE A 69 15.98 5.60 -31.31
CA ILE A 69 14.83 6.04 -32.09
C ILE A 69 15.14 5.79 -33.56
N GLY A 70 14.54 4.73 -34.10
CA GLY A 70 14.82 4.27 -35.46
C GLY A 70 14.12 5.07 -36.55
N THR A 71 14.59 4.91 -37.79
CA THR A 71 13.89 5.42 -38.98
C THR A 71 12.98 4.34 -39.56
N VAL A 72 11.85 4.72 -40.16
CA VAL A 72 10.90 3.76 -40.75
C VAL A 72 11.55 3.04 -41.93
N THR A 73 11.60 1.71 -41.86
CA THR A 73 12.19 0.84 -42.90
C THR A 73 11.15 -0.01 -43.62
N ALA A 74 10.04 -0.35 -42.96
CA ALA A 74 8.92 -1.06 -43.57
C ALA A 74 7.60 -0.63 -42.94
N GLU A 75 6.53 -0.60 -43.74
CA GLU A 75 5.20 -0.24 -43.26
C GLU A 75 4.09 -0.84 -44.13
N ASN A 76 2.96 -1.12 -43.49
CA ASN A 76 1.67 -1.39 -44.12
C ASN A 76 0.55 -0.98 -43.14
N ASP A 77 -0.71 -1.22 -43.51
CA ASP A 77 -1.88 -0.82 -42.72
C ASP A 77 -1.94 -1.41 -41.29
N ARG A 78 -1.11 -2.42 -40.98
CA ARG A 78 -1.12 -3.15 -39.70
C ARG A 78 0.20 -3.15 -38.96
N LEU A 79 1.29 -2.74 -39.60
CA LEU A 79 2.64 -2.88 -39.08
C LEU A 79 3.48 -1.68 -39.51
N VAL A 80 4.21 -1.10 -38.56
CA VAL A 80 5.29 -0.14 -38.82
C VAL A 80 6.57 -0.70 -38.23
N THR A 81 7.63 -0.79 -39.01
CA THR A 81 8.96 -1.22 -38.57
C THR A 81 9.95 -0.09 -38.72
N CYS A 82 10.76 0.12 -37.69
CA CYS A 82 11.78 1.13 -37.60
C CYS A 82 13.13 0.49 -37.25
N ALA A 83 14.22 0.99 -37.83
CA ALA A 83 15.57 0.51 -37.54
C ALA A 83 16.51 1.66 -37.18
N ASP A 84 17.34 1.41 -36.18
CA ASP A 84 18.55 2.16 -35.87
C ASP A 84 19.74 1.31 -36.36
N GLU A 85 20.24 1.63 -37.55
CA GLU A 85 21.34 0.90 -38.19
C GLU A 85 22.66 1.06 -37.42
N GLU A 86 22.87 2.20 -36.73
CA GLU A 86 24.10 2.45 -35.97
C GLU A 86 24.22 1.48 -34.80
N ASN A 87 23.11 1.26 -34.07
CA ASN A 87 23.09 0.38 -32.92
C ASN A 87 22.59 -1.03 -33.24
N GLY A 88 22.19 -1.31 -34.47
CA GLY A 88 21.67 -2.61 -34.91
C GLY A 88 20.39 -3.00 -34.17
N ILE A 89 19.51 -2.02 -33.93
CA ILE A 89 18.24 -2.19 -33.19
C ILE A 89 17.08 -2.05 -34.18
N THR A 90 16.11 -2.95 -34.07
CA THR A 90 14.84 -2.90 -34.82
C THR A 90 13.68 -2.86 -33.84
N VAL A 91 12.71 -2.01 -34.11
CA VAL A 91 11.45 -1.92 -33.36
C VAL A 91 10.29 -2.00 -34.33
N SER A 92 9.26 -2.76 -33.99
CA SER A 92 8.04 -2.84 -34.77
C SER A 92 6.81 -2.61 -33.90
N PHE A 93 5.81 -1.99 -34.52
CA PHE A 93 4.54 -1.62 -33.91
C PHE A 93 3.41 -2.22 -34.74
N SER A 94 2.51 -2.98 -34.11
CA SER A 94 1.34 -3.52 -34.78
C SER A 94 0.10 -3.48 -33.91
N LEU A 95 -1.08 -3.48 -34.55
CA LEU A 95 -2.36 -3.61 -33.88
C LEU A 95 -2.97 -4.99 -34.13
N GLU A 96 -3.18 -5.73 -33.05
CA GLU A 96 -3.90 -7.01 -33.04
C GLU A 96 -5.07 -6.92 -32.06
N LYS A 97 -5.09 -7.73 -30.98
CA LYS A 97 -6.00 -7.55 -29.83
C LYS A 97 -5.62 -6.36 -28.95
N GLY A 98 -4.38 -5.88 -29.08
CA GLY A 98 -3.82 -4.72 -28.40
C GLY A 98 -2.76 -4.05 -29.28
N LEU A 99 -2.07 -3.07 -28.69
CA LEU A 99 -0.85 -2.51 -29.26
C LEU A 99 0.33 -3.43 -28.94
N ILE A 100 0.90 -4.02 -29.99
CA ILE A 100 2.11 -4.83 -29.89
C ILE A 100 3.33 -3.95 -30.19
N ILE A 101 4.30 -3.98 -29.29
CA ILE A 101 5.61 -3.37 -29.47
C ILE A 101 6.67 -4.47 -29.37
N GLU A 102 7.37 -4.74 -30.46
CA GLU A 102 8.40 -5.76 -30.52
C GLU A 102 9.74 -5.15 -30.90
N ALA A 103 10.74 -5.35 -30.06
CA ALA A 103 12.09 -4.83 -30.25
C ALA A 103 13.12 -5.96 -30.24
N SER A 104 14.10 -5.88 -31.13
CA SER A 104 15.24 -6.79 -31.19
C SER A 104 16.54 -6.06 -31.49
N ALA A 105 17.67 -6.60 -31.04
CA ALA A 105 18.98 -6.10 -31.43
C ALA A 105 19.96 -7.20 -31.83
N GLU A 106 20.70 -6.94 -32.90
CA GLU A 106 21.78 -7.82 -33.38
C GLU A 106 23.15 -7.43 -32.81
N ASN A 107 23.29 -6.20 -32.31
CA ASN A 107 24.56 -5.68 -31.83
C ASN A 107 25.04 -6.42 -30.56
N PRO A 108 26.15 -7.17 -30.63
CA PRO A 108 26.66 -7.95 -29.49
C PRO A 108 27.13 -7.05 -28.33
N ALA A 109 27.44 -5.77 -28.59
CA ALA A 109 27.92 -4.83 -27.58
C ALA A 109 26.82 -4.30 -26.65
N ILE A 110 25.54 -4.52 -26.93
CA ILE A 110 24.45 -4.12 -26.02
C ILE A 110 24.47 -4.98 -24.75
N SER A 111 24.38 -4.32 -23.58
CA SER A 111 24.30 -4.94 -22.26
C SER A 111 22.86 -4.96 -21.73
N GLN A 112 22.29 -3.81 -21.38
CA GLN A 112 20.86 -3.69 -21.07
C GLN A 112 20.05 -3.52 -22.35
N PHE A 113 18.85 -4.11 -22.40
CA PHE A 113 17.94 -3.93 -23.52
C PHE A 113 16.48 -3.96 -23.04
N GLY A 114 15.68 -2.95 -23.41
CA GLY A 114 14.28 -2.88 -23.04
C GLY A 114 13.49 -1.80 -23.78
N ILE A 115 12.17 -1.77 -23.57
CA ILE A 115 11.26 -0.82 -24.21
C ILE A 115 10.85 0.25 -23.19
N ASN A 116 10.87 1.52 -23.62
CA ASN A 116 10.36 2.65 -22.87
C ASN A 116 8.82 2.75 -23.01
N LEU A 117 8.13 2.73 -21.87
CA LEU A 117 6.69 2.99 -21.76
C LEU A 117 6.48 4.36 -21.11
N ASP A 118 6.84 5.40 -21.85
CA ASP A 118 6.53 6.79 -21.52
C ASP A 118 5.04 7.05 -21.73
N LEU A 119 4.24 6.65 -20.75
CA LEU A 119 2.80 6.81 -20.76
C LEU A 119 2.39 8.10 -20.05
N ASN A 120 1.12 8.47 -20.19
CA ASN A 120 0.50 9.59 -19.50
C ASN A 120 0.28 9.27 -18.01
N PHE A 121 1.39 9.16 -17.27
CA PHE A 121 1.40 8.86 -15.85
C PHE A 121 0.85 10.01 -15.01
N LEU A 122 0.34 9.68 -13.82
CA LEU A 122 -0.16 10.65 -12.86
C LEU A 122 0.90 11.73 -12.56
N GLY A 123 0.46 12.99 -12.54
CA GLY A 123 1.30 14.15 -12.24
C GLY A 123 1.92 14.82 -13.48
N LYS A 124 1.87 14.20 -14.66
CA LYS A 124 2.28 14.84 -15.91
C LYS A 124 1.32 15.96 -16.32
N GLN A 125 1.82 17.01 -16.95
CA GLN A 125 1.00 18.12 -17.44
C GLN A 125 0.16 17.73 -18.66
N GLY A 126 -0.85 18.56 -18.97
CA GLY A 126 -1.63 18.45 -20.21
C GLY A 126 -2.85 17.51 -20.16
N THR A 127 -3.03 16.72 -19.10
CA THR A 127 -4.22 15.85 -18.93
C THR A 127 -4.82 15.98 -17.52
N PHE A 128 -6.14 15.87 -17.40
CA PHE A 128 -6.81 15.76 -16.10
C PHE A 128 -6.38 14.49 -15.37
N TYR A 129 -5.95 14.62 -14.11
CA TYR A 129 -5.40 13.52 -13.30
C TYR A 129 -6.32 12.29 -13.27
N GLY A 130 -7.64 12.51 -13.29
CA GLY A 130 -8.62 11.42 -13.26
C GLY A 130 -8.58 10.47 -14.46
N ASN A 131 -7.86 10.85 -15.52
CA ASN A 131 -7.68 10.03 -16.71
C ASN A 131 -6.25 9.48 -16.88
N GLN A 132 -5.32 9.87 -16.01
CA GLN A 132 -3.92 9.45 -16.06
C GLN A 132 -3.74 8.01 -15.56
N ILE A 133 -2.54 7.47 -15.78
CA ILE A 133 -2.18 6.07 -15.56
C ILE A 133 -1.27 5.96 -14.33
N LEU A 134 -1.44 4.90 -13.53
CA LEU A 134 -0.53 4.58 -12.43
C LEU A 134 0.06 3.19 -12.65
N PRO A 135 1.40 3.02 -12.73
CA PRO A 135 2.01 1.71 -12.92
C PRO A 135 2.13 0.93 -11.59
N SER A 136 0.99 0.74 -10.91
CA SER A 136 0.97 0.34 -9.50
C SER A 136 1.26 -1.14 -9.25
N SER A 137 1.00 -2.00 -10.24
CA SER A 137 0.89 -3.44 -10.01
C SER A 137 1.74 -4.25 -10.99
N PRO A 138 3.08 -4.09 -10.96
CA PRO A 138 3.98 -4.97 -11.68
C PRO A 138 3.98 -6.35 -11.04
N TYR A 139 4.16 -7.37 -11.85
CA TYR A 139 4.22 -8.77 -11.44
C TYR A 139 5.30 -9.50 -12.24
N THR A 140 6.05 -10.35 -11.55
CA THR A 140 6.94 -11.33 -12.16
C THR A 140 6.72 -12.68 -11.47
N SER A 141 6.47 -13.74 -12.24
CA SER A 141 6.31 -15.09 -11.69
C SER A 141 7.58 -15.56 -10.98
N ILE A 142 7.47 -16.50 -10.05
CA ILE A 142 8.61 -16.96 -9.24
C ILE A 142 9.75 -17.58 -10.08
N ASP A 143 9.45 -18.07 -11.28
CA ASP A 143 10.42 -18.59 -12.24
C ASP A 143 10.83 -17.58 -13.32
N ARG A 144 10.38 -16.32 -13.19
CA ARG A 144 10.61 -15.19 -14.09
C ARG A 144 10.24 -15.48 -15.55
N GLN A 145 9.30 -16.39 -15.79
CA GLN A 145 8.81 -16.69 -17.14
C GLN A 145 7.74 -15.70 -17.60
N TYR A 146 6.96 -15.17 -16.67
CA TYR A 146 5.84 -14.27 -16.97
C TYR A 146 6.02 -12.96 -16.24
N THR A 147 5.91 -11.86 -16.98
CA THR A 147 5.95 -10.50 -16.43
C THR A 147 4.82 -9.67 -17.02
N TYR A 148 4.11 -8.92 -16.18
CA TYR A 148 3.10 -7.96 -16.62
C TYR A 148 3.04 -6.78 -15.64
N CYS A 149 2.34 -5.72 -16.02
CA CYS A 149 1.98 -4.64 -15.13
C CYS A 149 0.51 -4.24 -15.36
N LEU A 150 -0.29 -4.28 -14.30
CA LEU A 150 -1.63 -3.69 -14.28
C LEU A 150 -1.48 -2.22 -13.91
N MET A 151 -2.01 -1.35 -14.77
CA MET A 151 -1.91 0.10 -14.60
C MET A 151 -3.30 0.73 -14.48
N PRO A 152 -3.85 0.84 -13.26
CA PRO A 152 -5.16 1.45 -13.04
C PRO A 152 -5.20 2.94 -13.41
N ARG A 153 -6.42 3.41 -13.66
CA ARG A 153 -6.75 4.83 -13.91
C ARG A 153 -7.84 5.27 -12.94
N PRO A 154 -7.85 6.52 -12.46
CA PRO A 154 -8.86 6.97 -11.50
C PRO A 154 -10.31 6.96 -12.00
N ASN A 155 -10.52 6.88 -13.31
CA ASN A 155 -11.84 6.66 -13.92
C ASN A 155 -12.33 5.20 -13.87
N GLY A 156 -11.58 4.29 -13.24
CA GLY A 156 -11.93 2.88 -13.03
C GLY A 156 -11.46 1.92 -14.13
N ARG A 157 -10.90 2.43 -15.23
CA ARG A 157 -10.32 1.61 -16.31
C ARG A 157 -8.89 1.18 -15.98
N PHE A 158 -8.38 0.22 -16.73
CA PHE A 158 -7.00 -0.26 -16.61
C PHE A 158 -6.31 -0.25 -17.97
N LEU A 159 -5.01 0.00 -17.97
CA LEU A 159 -4.10 -0.40 -19.03
C LEU A 159 -3.30 -1.61 -18.54
N VAL A 160 -3.26 -2.68 -19.33
CA VAL A 160 -2.50 -3.90 -19.04
C VAL A 160 -1.32 -3.94 -20.00
N CYS A 161 -0.10 -4.05 -19.47
CA CYS A 161 1.08 -4.30 -20.27
C CYS A 161 1.64 -5.68 -19.96
N ILE A 162 1.72 -6.55 -20.97
CA ILE A 162 2.12 -7.95 -20.84
C ILE A 162 3.40 -8.18 -21.64
N ALA A 163 4.41 -8.78 -21.03
CA ALA A 163 5.56 -9.29 -21.77
C ALA A 163 5.24 -10.70 -22.31
N GLU A 164 5.17 -10.81 -23.64
CA GLU A 164 4.96 -12.09 -24.34
C GLU A 164 6.27 -12.90 -24.46
N THR A 165 7.39 -12.28 -24.12
CA THR A 165 8.74 -12.85 -24.06
C THR A 165 9.29 -12.76 -22.64
N ALA A 166 10.14 -13.71 -22.25
CA ALA A 166 10.81 -13.67 -20.95
C ALA A 166 11.64 -12.39 -20.77
N CYS A 167 11.48 -11.73 -19.63
CA CYS A 167 12.19 -10.51 -19.25
C CYS A 167 12.99 -10.75 -17.98
N ASP A 168 14.07 -10.00 -17.78
CA ASP A 168 14.75 -10.01 -16.48
C ASP A 168 13.93 -9.27 -15.43
N GLY A 169 13.14 -8.27 -15.83
CA GLY A 169 12.22 -7.55 -14.95
C GLY A 169 11.87 -6.17 -15.47
N PHE A 170 11.69 -5.21 -14.58
CA PHE A 170 11.30 -3.84 -14.93
C PHE A 170 12.10 -2.77 -14.17
N LYS A 171 12.01 -1.53 -14.64
CA LYS A 171 12.60 -0.34 -14.01
C LYS A 171 11.66 0.85 -14.18
N ILE A 172 11.61 1.70 -13.17
CA ILE A 172 10.95 3.01 -13.24
C ILE A 172 12.00 4.12 -13.28
N ASP A 173 11.80 5.09 -14.17
CA ASP A 173 12.57 6.33 -14.13
C ASP A 173 11.75 7.38 -13.36
N TYR A 174 12.29 7.81 -12.22
CA TYR A 174 11.69 8.83 -11.36
C TYR A 174 12.22 10.23 -11.69
N SER A 175 11.48 11.27 -11.30
CA SER A 175 11.91 12.67 -11.46
C SER A 175 13.01 13.06 -10.47
N PRO A 176 13.90 14.02 -10.82
CA PRO A 176 14.72 14.73 -9.84
C PRO A 176 13.88 15.68 -8.97
N GLU A 177 12.71 16.09 -9.46
CA GLU A 177 11.80 16.99 -8.75
C GLU A 177 11.15 16.29 -7.55
N PHE A 178 11.00 17.06 -6.46
CA PHE A 178 10.36 16.65 -5.21
C PHE A 178 10.74 15.24 -4.79
N CYS A 179 12.03 14.91 -4.75
CA CYS A 179 12.49 13.59 -4.29
C CYS A 179 11.89 12.40 -5.07
N GLY A 180 11.67 12.51 -6.38
CA GLY A 180 11.13 11.41 -7.17
C GLY A 180 9.62 11.20 -7.07
N HIS A 181 8.88 12.22 -6.64
CA HIS A 181 7.41 12.17 -6.58
C HIS A 181 6.75 11.95 -7.95
N TYR A 182 7.45 12.11 -9.08
CA TYR A 182 6.87 11.89 -10.40
C TYR A 182 7.49 10.71 -11.13
N ILE A 183 6.64 9.97 -11.83
CA ILE A 183 7.03 8.86 -12.68
C ILE A 183 7.19 9.37 -14.11
N ARG A 184 8.43 9.36 -14.61
CA ARG A 184 8.74 9.80 -15.98
C ARG A 184 8.54 8.69 -16.98
N ASN A 185 8.93 7.47 -16.63
CA ASN A 185 8.92 6.33 -17.54
C ASN A 185 8.82 4.99 -16.79
N PHE A 186 8.24 3.97 -17.44
CA PHE A 186 8.27 2.58 -16.99
C PHE A 186 8.91 1.73 -18.08
N LYS A 187 9.79 0.78 -17.73
CA LYS A 187 10.49 -0.05 -18.72
C LYS A 187 10.35 -1.52 -18.38
N PHE A 188 9.98 -2.33 -19.36
CA PHE A 188 10.28 -3.75 -19.31
C PHE A 188 11.67 -3.98 -19.91
N LEU A 189 12.49 -4.73 -19.19
CA LEU A 189 13.87 -5.01 -19.54
C LEU A 189 13.98 -6.49 -19.95
N ALA A 190 14.25 -6.73 -21.24
CA ALA A 190 14.58 -8.05 -21.74
C ALA A 190 15.80 -8.61 -21.00
N SER A 191 16.81 -7.73 -20.86
CA SER A 191 18.01 -7.94 -20.07
C SER A 191 18.32 -6.71 -19.24
N PHE A 192 18.68 -6.91 -17.97
CA PHE A 192 19.33 -5.86 -17.18
C PHE A 192 20.72 -5.55 -17.72
N ASP A 193 21.32 -4.46 -17.22
CA ASP A 193 22.76 -4.23 -17.42
C ASP A 193 23.58 -5.34 -16.74
N ARG A 194 24.79 -5.61 -17.26
CA ARG A 194 25.71 -6.61 -16.68
C ARG A 194 26.04 -6.33 -15.21
N ALA A 195 26.02 -5.07 -14.77
CA ALA A 195 26.30 -4.73 -13.38
C ALA A 195 25.22 -5.28 -12.43
N TYR A 196 24.01 -5.51 -12.93
CA TYR A 196 22.90 -6.17 -12.24
C TYR A 196 22.80 -7.67 -12.56
N GLY A 197 23.75 -8.24 -13.31
CA GLY A 197 23.74 -9.65 -13.71
C GLY A 197 22.76 -9.99 -14.83
N GLY A 198 22.53 -9.06 -15.77
CA GLY A 198 21.62 -9.25 -16.89
C GLY A 198 21.86 -10.52 -17.72
N SER A 199 20.76 -11.10 -18.22
CA SER A 199 20.72 -12.33 -19.02
C SER A 199 21.33 -12.24 -20.41
N GLY A 200 21.55 -11.02 -20.92
CA GLY A 200 22.02 -10.76 -22.28
C GLY A 200 20.96 -10.93 -23.36
N ARG A 201 19.68 -11.09 -23.01
CA ARG A 201 18.56 -11.11 -23.98
C ARG A 201 18.48 -9.78 -24.72
N LYS A 202 18.20 -9.86 -26.03
CA LYS A 202 18.12 -8.74 -26.97
C LYS A 202 16.84 -8.74 -27.78
N HIS A 203 15.79 -9.35 -27.22
CA HIS A 203 14.49 -9.45 -27.86
C HIS A 203 13.42 -9.32 -26.78
N ILE A 204 12.44 -8.46 -27.03
CA ILE A 204 11.29 -8.27 -26.16
C ILE A 204 10.05 -7.94 -26.99
N ARG A 205 8.93 -8.57 -26.64
CA ARG A 205 7.61 -8.30 -27.23
C ARG A 205 6.62 -7.96 -26.12
N LEU A 206 6.05 -6.77 -26.20
CA LEU A 206 5.06 -6.25 -25.25
C LEU A 206 3.70 -6.13 -25.93
N ASN A 207 2.65 -6.44 -25.18
CA ASN A 207 1.26 -6.31 -25.60
C ASN A 207 0.50 -5.41 -24.62
N LEU A 208 0.01 -4.28 -25.12
CA LEU A 208 -0.73 -3.28 -24.35
C LEU A 208 -2.21 -3.33 -24.70
N GLN A 209 -3.06 -3.60 -23.71
CA GLN A 209 -4.51 -3.73 -23.85
C GLN A 209 -5.25 -2.93 -22.78
N CYS A 210 -6.34 -2.27 -23.15
CA CYS A 210 -7.21 -1.55 -22.21
C CYS A 210 -8.30 -2.47 -21.68
N ALA A 211 -8.53 -2.42 -20.37
CA ALA A 211 -9.58 -3.15 -19.68
C ALA A 211 -10.59 -2.21 -19.03
N SER A 212 -11.84 -2.65 -18.95
CA SER A 212 -12.95 -1.92 -18.35
C SER A 212 -12.96 -1.96 -16.81
N GLY A 213 -12.24 -2.90 -16.21
CA GLY A 213 -12.11 -3.09 -14.77
C GLY A 213 -11.10 -4.20 -14.44
N LEU A 214 -10.96 -4.53 -13.16
CA LEU A 214 -9.92 -5.46 -12.68
C LEU A 214 -10.11 -6.90 -13.19
N ASP A 215 -11.33 -7.43 -13.16
CA ASP A 215 -11.61 -8.81 -13.62
C ASP A 215 -11.31 -8.97 -15.12
N ASP A 216 -11.71 -7.98 -15.92
CA ASP A 216 -11.42 -7.90 -17.35
C ASP A 216 -9.90 -7.82 -17.61
N ALA A 217 -9.17 -7.11 -16.74
CA ALA A 217 -7.71 -7.03 -16.83
C ALA A 217 -7.03 -8.39 -16.57
N TYR A 218 -7.49 -9.17 -15.58
CA TYR A 218 -6.99 -10.52 -15.37
C TYR A 218 -7.37 -11.49 -16.49
N GLU A 219 -8.56 -11.35 -17.09
CA GLU A 219 -8.96 -12.15 -18.25
C GLU A 219 -8.09 -11.85 -19.48
N ILE A 220 -7.73 -10.58 -19.70
CA ILE A 220 -6.77 -10.18 -20.74
C ILE A 220 -5.40 -10.86 -20.49
N ILE A 221 -4.89 -10.85 -19.25
CA ILE A 221 -3.63 -11.53 -18.90
C ILE A 221 -3.74 -13.04 -19.16
N HIS A 222 -4.81 -13.66 -18.67
CA HIS A 222 -5.06 -15.09 -18.78
C HIS A 222 -5.09 -15.55 -20.24
N SER A 223 -5.89 -14.86 -21.06
CA SER A 223 -6.09 -15.18 -22.46
C SER A 223 -4.87 -14.89 -23.34
N THR A 224 -4.07 -13.87 -22.99
CA THR A 224 -2.84 -13.50 -23.73
C THR A 224 -1.72 -14.49 -23.45
N LEU A 225 -1.46 -14.82 -22.18
CA LEU A 225 -0.37 -15.74 -21.80
C LEU A 225 -0.75 -17.22 -21.99
N GLY A 226 -2.05 -17.53 -22.05
CA GLY A 226 -2.56 -18.88 -22.21
C GLY A 226 -2.08 -19.79 -21.06
N VAL A 227 -2.17 -19.30 -19.83
CA VAL A 227 -1.82 -20.02 -18.60
C VAL A 227 -2.80 -19.68 -17.49
N PRO A 228 -3.05 -20.62 -16.55
CA PRO A 228 -3.95 -20.34 -15.45
C PRO A 228 -3.39 -19.29 -14.50
N ILE A 229 -4.27 -18.62 -13.75
CA ILE A 229 -3.91 -17.57 -12.78
C ILE A 229 -4.41 -17.97 -11.40
N CYS A 230 -3.63 -17.68 -10.36
CA CYS A 230 -4.04 -17.77 -8.96
C CYS A 230 -4.04 -16.37 -8.35
N LEU A 231 -5.09 -16.05 -7.59
CA LEU A 231 -5.27 -14.79 -6.87
C LEU A 231 -5.54 -15.08 -5.39
N GLY A 232 -4.96 -14.27 -4.49
CA GLY A 232 -5.29 -14.31 -3.06
C GLY A 232 -6.54 -13.50 -2.77
N VAL A 233 -7.65 -14.17 -2.45
CA VAL A 233 -8.89 -13.51 -1.96
C VAL A 233 -8.62 -12.97 -0.56
N VAL A 234 -8.08 -13.83 0.32
CA VAL A 234 -7.47 -13.45 1.59
C VAL A 234 -6.02 -13.88 1.52
N GLY A 235 -5.15 -12.91 1.21
CA GLY A 235 -3.73 -13.15 0.93
C GLY A 235 -2.92 -13.58 2.15
N GLY A 236 -3.39 -13.26 3.36
CA GLY A 236 -2.75 -13.67 4.61
C GLY A 236 -3.77 -13.92 5.71
N ASN A 237 -3.45 -14.80 6.67
CA ASN A 237 -4.34 -15.05 7.80
C ASN A 237 -3.61 -15.40 9.10
N PHE A 238 -4.28 -15.14 10.22
CA PHE A 238 -3.88 -15.57 11.56
C PHE A 238 -4.84 -16.64 12.05
N ALA A 239 -4.29 -17.76 12.56
CA ALA A 239 -5.04 -18.92 13.06
C ALA A 239 -5.98 -19.61 12.05
N GLY A 240 -6.35 -18.97 10.95
CA GLY A 240 -7.24 -19.47 9.91
C GLY A 240 -6.52 -19.81 8.60
N GLU A 241 -7.33 -20.17 7.61
CA GLU A 241 -6.89 -20.58 6.29
C GLU A 241 -6.97 -19.39 5.33
N PRO A 242 -5.90 -19.08 4.59
CA PRO A 242 -6.00 -18.19 3.45
C PRO A 242 -6.95 -18.75 2.39
N VAL A 243 -7.54 -17.85 1.60
CA VAL A 243 -8.47 -18.21 0.53
C VAL A 243 -7.88 -17.76 -0.80
N VAL A 244 -7.85 -18.67 -1.76
CA VAL A 244 -7.38 -18.39 -3.12
C VAL A 244 -8.48 -18.63 -4.15
N LYS A 245 -8.39 -17.92 -5.26
CA LYS A 245 -9.22 -18.08 -6.45
C LYS A 245 -8.32 -18.39 -7.65
N VAL A 246 -8.67 -19.40 -8.43
CA VAL A 246 -7.95 -19.78 -9.64
C VAL A 246 -8.82 -19.63 -10.89
N SER A 247 -8.21 -19.55 -12.07
CA SER A 247 -8.95 -19.54 -13.34
C SER A 247 -9.68 -20.87 -13.59
N ASP A 248 -10.78 -20.81 -14.37
CA ASP A 248 -11.69 -21.93 -14.59
C ASP A 248 -11.03 -23.19 -15.19
N ASP A 249 -9.97 -22.98 -15.96
CA ASP A 249 -9.21 -24.01 -16.65
C ASP A 249 -8.09 -24.64 -15.80
N THR A 250 -7.95 -24.23 -14.54
CA THR A 250 -7.00 -24.81 -13.59
C THR A 250 -7.43 -26.21 -13.17
N ASP A 251 -6.52 -27.19 -13.30
CA ASP A 251 -6.74 -28.59 -12.92
C ASP A 251 -6.15 -28.95 -11.55
N SER A 252 -5.08 -28.27 -11.15
CA SER A 252 -4.36 -28.53 -9.91
C SER A 252 -3.57 -27.31 -9.45
N VAL A 253 -3.24 -27.28 -8.16
CA VAL A 253 -2.44 -26.22 -7.53
C VAL A 253 -1.32 -26.86 -6.71
N GLU A 254 -0.08 -26.43 -6.94
CA GLU A 254 1.07 -26.76 -6.08
C GLU A 254 1.28 -25.64 -5.06
N VAL A 255 1.44 -26.01 -3.79
CA VAL A 255 1.83 -25.08 -2.72
C VAL A 255 3.27 -25.39 -2.32
N LEU A 256 4.14 -24.38 -2.41
CA LEU A 256 5.50 -24.40 -1.89
C LEU A 256 5.52 -23.72 -0.53
N SER A 257 5.93 -24.46 0.51
CA SER A 257 6.06 -23.90 1.86
C SER A 257 7.35 -23.07 2.03
N PRO A 258 7.51 -22.31 3.13
CA PRO A 258 8.74 -21.60 3.46
C PRO A 258 9.98 -22.50 3.43
N SER A 259 9.89 -23.70 4.02
CA SER A 259 10.92 -24.76 3.96
C SER A 259 11.03 -25.49 2.60
N LYS A 260 10.37 -24.97 1.56
CA LYS A 260 10.36 -25.49 0.18
C LYS A 260 9.76 -26.89 0.03
N LYS A 261 8.92 -27.32 0.99
CA LYS A 261 8.12 -28.55 0.83
C LYS A 261 7.01 -28.30 -0.17
N ARG A 262 6.71 -29.32 -0.97
CA ARG A 262 5.73 -29.27 -2.06
C ARG A 262 4.49 -30.07 -1.67
N ARG A 263 3.30 -29.49 -1.82
CA ARG A 263 2.01 -30.19 -1.67
C ARG A 263 1.14 -29.87 -2.88
N LEU A 264 0.64 -30.91 -3.55
CA LEU A 264 -0.27 -30.78 -4.69
C LEU A 264 -1.72 -30.93 -4.22
N PHE A 265 -2.58 -30.04 -4.68
CA PHE A 265 -4.01 -30.03 -4.42
C PHE A 265 -4.76 -30.16 -5.76
N PRO A 266 -5.61 -31.18 -5.95
CA PRO A 266 -6.50 -31.20 -7.10
C PRO A 266 -7.55 -30.08 -6.97
N VAL A 267 -7.81 -29.36 -8.06
CA VAL A 267 -8.84 -28.32 -8.08
C VAL A 267 -10.17 -28.92 -8.55
N GLY A 268 -11.20 -28.74 -7.74
CA GLY A 268 -12.55 -29.23 -8.03
C GLY A 268 -13.32 -28.36 -9.02
N LYS A 269 -14.66 -28.47 -8.95
CA LYS A 269 -15.56 -27.57 -9.68
C LYS A 269 -15.50 -26.14 -9.13
N ASP A 270 -15.37 -26.01 -7.81
CA ASP A 270 -15.22 -24.72 -7.16
C ASP A 270 -13.80 -24.20 -7.38
N LYS A 271 -13.70 -22.97 -7.88
CA LYS A 271 -12.44 -22.31 -8.24
C LYS A 271 -11.92 -21.35 -7.18
N THR A 272 -12.74 -21.12 -6.17
CA THR A 272 -12.34 -20.47 -4.92
C THR A 272 -12.29 -21.56 -3.85
N PHE A 273 -11.23 -21.60 -3.05
CA PHE A 273 -11.08 -22.59 -1.98
C PHE A 273 -10.07 -22.15 -0.91
N ARG A 274 -10.14 -22.81 0.24
CA ARG A 274 -9.28 -22.57 1.41
C ARG A 274 -7.99 -23.38 1.33
N LEU A 275 -6.91 -22.81 1.84
CA LEU A 275 -5.60 -23.45 1.95
C LEU A 275 -5.28 -23.80 3.40
N GLU A 276 -5.17 -25.10 3.67
CA GLU A 276 -4.63 -25.62 4.92
C GLU A 276 -3.11 -25.41 4.99
N LEU A 277 -2.69 -24.32 5.63
CA LEU A 277 -1.29 -24.00 5.86
C LEU A 277 -0.90 -24.29 7.31
N THR A 278 0.30 -24.86 7.51
CA THR A 278 0.79 -25.26 8.85
C THR A 278 2.13 -24.65 9.22
N GLU A 279 2.90 -24.18 8.24
CA GLU A 279 4.22 -23.59 8.44
C GLU A 279 4.09 -22.07 8.48
N ILE A 280 4.79 -21.37 9.37
CA ILE A 280 4.72 -19.90 9.44
C ILE A 280 5.51 -19.29 8.28
N GLY A 281 4.93 -18.29 7.61
CA GLY A 281 5.61 -17.47 6.61
C GLY A 281 4.99 -17.53 5.22
N LEU A 282 5.78 -17.13 4.23
CA LEU A 282 5.36 -17.01 2.83
C LEU A 282 5.29 -18.37 2.12
N HIS A 283 4.16 -18.62 1.49
CA HIS A 283 3.90 -19.76 0.63
C HIS A 283 3.68 -19.29 -0.80
N THR A 284 4.20 -20.05 -1.76
CA THR A 284 3.92 -19.81 -3.17
C THR A 284 2.88 -20.80 -3.66
N VAL A 285 1.78 -20.29 -4.21
CA VAL A 285 0.64 -21.06 -4.71
C VAL A 285 0.65 -21.00 -6.23
N ILE A 286 0.89 -22.14 -6.87
CA ILE A 286 1.18 -22.24 -8.30
C ILE A 286 0.05 -23.01 -8.98
N PRO A 287 -0.75 -22.38 -9.86
CA PRO A 287 -1.79 -23.08 -10.60
C PRO A 287 -1.20 -23.83 -11.81
N TYR A 288 -1.85 -24.93 -12.17
CA TYR A 288 -1.49 -25.75 -13.32
C TYR A 288 -2.69 -26.00 -14.23
N ARG A 289 -2.40 -26.15 -15.52
CA ARG A 289 -3.33 -26.63 -16.55
C ARG A 289 -2.60 -27.60 -17.45
N GLN A 290 -3.01 -28.87 -17.44
CA GLN A 290 -2.44 -29.94 -18.23
C GLN A 290 -0.91 -30.03 -18.08
N GLY A 291 -0.43 -29.83 -16.85
CA GLY A 291 1.01 -29.80 -16.51
C GLY A 291 1.73 -28.50 -16.87
N LYS A 292 1.09 -27.54 -17.54
CA LYS A 292 1.65 -26.20 -17.78
C LYS A 292 1.47 -25.35 -16.53
N LYS A 293 2.58 -24.82 -16.01
CA LYS A 293 2.63 -23.90 -14.87
C LYS A 293 2.02 -22.54 -15.24
N GLY A 294 1.25 -21.97 -14.34
CA GLY A 294 0.64 -20.65 -14.49
C GLY A 294 1.21 -19.58 -13.58
N LEU A 295 0.45 -18.49 -13.42
CA LEU A 295 0.83 -17.32 -12.64
C LEU A 295 0.60 -17.61 -11.16
N ASP A 296 1.68 -17.61 -10.39
CA ASP A 296 1.65 -17.91 -8.96
C ASP A 296 1.14 -16.74 -8.12
N ALA A 297 0.65 -17.07 -6.93
CA ALA A 297 0.34 -16.12 -5.88
C ALA A 297 1.24 -16.34 -4.66
N GLN A 298 1.63 -15.26 -3.98
CA GLN A 298 2.27 -15.35 -2.67
C GLN A 298 1.21 -15.15 -1.57
N ILE A 299 1.17 -16.10 -0.64
CA ILE A 299 0.21 -16.16 0.47
C ILE A 299 0.97 -16.26 1.79
N TRP A 300 0.46 -15.67 2.86
CA TRP A 300 1.13 -15.68 4.18
C TRP A 300 0.29 -16.33 5.27
N TYR A 301 0.96 -17.00 6.21
CA TYR A 301 0.31 -17.60 7.36
C TYR A 301 1.10 -17.36 8.63
N HIS A 302 0.37 -17.09 9.72
CA HIS A 302 0.91 -17.05 11.08
C HIS A 302 -0.09 -17.63 12.09
N HIS A 303 0.40 -18.13 13.22
CA HIS A 303 -0.48 -18.79 14.20
C HIS A 303 -1.38 -17.82 14.95
N GLN A 304 -0.85 -16.72 15.48
CA GLN A 304 -1.60 -15.79 16.31
C GLN A 304 -1.10 -14.35 16.14
N MET A 305 -2.04 -13.41 16.07
CA MET A 305 -1.76 -11.99 15.88
C MET A 305 -1.11 -11.34 17.11
N ALA A 306 -1.66 -11.56 18.32
CA ALA A 306 -1.14 -10.97 19.56
C ALA A 306 0.30 -11.40 19.88
N GLY A 307 0.65 -12.67 19.65
CA GLY A 307 2.02 -13.15 19.86
C GLY A 307 3.02 -12.50 18.92
N LEU A 308 2.63 -12.28 17.65
CA LEU A 308 3.48 -11.56 16.69
C LEU A 308 3.63 -10.09 17.07
N PHE A 309 2.59 -9.47 17.65
CA PHE A 309 2.66 -8.11 18.16
C PHE A 309 3.65 -7.96 19.32
N ASP A 310 3.61 -8.81 20.37
CA ASP A 310 4.60 -8.75 21.46
C ASP A 310 6.02 -9.03 20.95
N ALA A 311 6.18 -10.01 20.06
CA ALA A 311 7.49 -10.29 19.44
C ALA A 311 8.01 -9.07 18.68
N SER A 312 7.12 -8.40 17.93
CA SER A 312 7.43 -7.18 17.21
C SER A 312 7.84 -6.03 18.13
N CYS A 313 7.19 -5.87 19.29
CA CYS A 313 7.63 -4.90 20.30
C CYS A 313 8.97 -5.30 20.94
N ALA A 314 9.19 -6.59 21.15
CA ALA A 314 10.42 -7.11 21.75
C ALA A 314 11.67 -6.95 20.86
N SER A 315 11.49 -6.88 19.54
CA SER A 315 12.60 -6.73 18.59
C SER A 315 13.11 -5.29 18.44
N ILE A 316 12.41 -4.31 19.01
CA ILE A 316 12.72 -2.87 18.89
C ILE A 316 14.08 -2.57 19.53
N ARG A 317 14.91 -1.79 18.84
CA ARG A 317 16.27 -1.43 19.26
C ARG A 317 16.66 -0.06 18.70
N LYS A 318 17.62 0.61 19.38
CA LYS A 318 18.18 1.88 18.90
C LYS A 318 19.16 1.64 17.73
N PRO A 319 19.30 2.58 16.78
CA PRO A 319 18.42 3.75 16.59
C PRO A 319 17.01 3.30 16.21
N TYR A 320 15.98 3.90 16.81
CA TYR A 320 14.60 3.44 16.58
C TYR A 320 14.10 3.79 15.18
N HIS A 321 14.57 4.91 14.64
CA HIS A 321 14.20 5.45 13.34
C HIS A 321 15.37 6.26 12.76
N VAL A 322 15.27 6.66 11.48
CA VAL A 322 16.28 7.49 10.81
C VAL A 322 16.41 8.86 11.45
N ASP A 323 15.31 9.39 11.98
CA ASP A 323 15.19 10.64 12.70
C ASP A 323 14.36 10.46 13.99
N ASP A 324 14.67 11.21 15.04
CA ASP A 324 14.07 11.05 16.38
C ASP A 324 12.69 11.72 16.53
N ASN A 325 11.98 11.95 15.42
CA ASN A 325 10.74 12.72 15.45
C ASN A 325 9.55 11.93 16.04
N LEU A 326 8.51 12.60 16.54
CA LEU A 326 7.36 11.91 17.16
C LEU A 326 6.41 11.20 16.20
N CYS A 327 6.29 11.67 14.95
CA CYS A 327 5.39 11.11 13.96
C CYS A 327 5.89 9.72 13.52
N GLU A 328 7.02 9.67 12.83
CA GLU A 328 7.60 8.41 12.35
C GLU A 328 8.41 7.70 13.45
N GLY A 329 9.24 8.45 14.20
CA GLY A 329 10.13 7.92 15.24
C GLY A 329 9.47 7.66 16.60
N GLY A 330 8.24 8.13 16.85
CA GLY A 330 7.49 7.86 18.09
C GLY A 330 6.61 6.60 18.04
N CYS A 331 6.40 6.02 16.86
CA CYS A 331 5.51 4.88 16.67
C CYS A 331 5.91 3.63 17.45
N PHE A 332 7.21 3.40 17.68
CA PHE A 332 7.68 2.28 18.52
C PHE A 332 7.14 2.36 19.95
N LEU A 333 7.17 3.57 20.54
CA LEU A 333 6.73 3.81 21.90
C LEU A 333 5.22 3.65 21.99
N TRP A 334 4.50 4.19 21.01
CA TRP A 334 3.05 4.03 20.94
C TRP A 334 2.66 2.55 20.95
N ALA A 335 3.31 1.75 20.10
CA ALA A 335 3.08 0.32 20.02
C ALA A 335 3.39 -0.41 21.33
N MET A 336 4.53 -0.12 21.99
CA MET A 336 4.86 -0.71 23.29
C MET A 336 3.81 -0.40 24.37
N LEU A 337 3.28 0.83 24.40
CA LEU A 337 2.25 1.23 25.37
C LEU A 337 0.92 0.48 25.11
N VAL A 338 0.52 0.38 23.84
CA VAL A 338 -0.68 -0.37 23.42
C VAL A 338 -0.53 -1.85 23.79
N ASP A 339 0.60 -2.45 23.44
CA ASP A 339 0.92 -3.85 23.72
C ASP A 339 0.84 -4.17 25.21
N MET A 340 1.57 -3.41 26.04
CA MET A 340 1.54 -3.56 27.51
C MET A 340 0.14 -3.40 28.11
N ARG A 341 -0.69 -2.52 27.53
CA ARG A 341 -2.08 -2.31 28.01
C ARG A 341 -2.95 -3.51 27.64
N LEU A 342 -2.96 -3.90 26.37
CA LEU A 342 -3.85 -4.93 25.85
C LEU A 342 -3.47 -6.32 26.36
N GLN A 343 -2.18 -6.64 26.37
CA GLN A 343 -1.66 -7.94 26.82
C GLN A 343 -1.37 -7.99 28.32
N ARG A 344 -1.61 -6.89 29.05
CA ARG A 344 -1.53 -6.78 30.52
C ARG A 344 -0.16 -7.18 31.11
N HIS A 345 0.93 -6.75 30.48
CA HIS A 345 2.29 -6.89 31.02
C HIS A 345 2.98 -5.52 31.17
N ARG A 346 4.22 -5.54 31.69
CA ARG A 346 5.05 -4.33 31.93
C ARG A 346 6.49 -4.49 31.43
N LYS A 347 6.70 -5.39 30.46
CA LYS A 347 8.00 -5.78 29.88
C LYS A 347 8.85 -4.59 29.40
N PHE A 348 8.20 -3.52 28.92
CA PHE A 348 8.86 -2.38 28.28
C PHE A 348 8.83 -1.09 29.14
N ASP A 349 8.41 -1.17 30.41
CA ASP A 349 8.19 0.01 31.28
C ASP A 349 9.41 0.93 31.38
N GLY A 350 10.61 0.35 31.48
CA GLY A 350 11.86 1.12 31.61
C GLY A 350 12.08 2.05 30.41
N VAL A 351 12.04 1.47 29.20
CA VAL A 351 12.16 2.21 27.95
C VAL A 351 11.02 3.22 27.82
N ALA A 352 9.77 2.79 28.04
CA ALA A 352 8.61 3.64 27.86
C ALA A 352 8.65 4.89 28.76
N ARG A 353 9.05 4.75 30.03
CA ARG A 353 9.14 5.89 30.97
C ARG A 353 10.27 6.85 30.64
N GLU A 354 11.41 6.33 30.19
CA GLU A 354 12.53 7.16 29.73
C GLU A 354 12.10 8.03 28.54
N GLU A 355 11.47 7.42 27.54
CA GLU A 355 11.06 8.11 26.32
C GLU A 355 9.93 9.11 26.61
N LEU A 356 8.91 8.73 27.41
CA LEU A 356 7.87 9.67 27.87
C LEU A 356 8.43 10.87 28.64
N SER A 357 9.48 10.67 29.44
CA SER A 357 10.17 11.76 30.13
C SER A 357 10.81 12.76 29.15
N GLN A 358 11.39 12.28 28.05
CA GLN A 358 11.95 13.12 27.00
C GLN A 358 10.86 13.88 26.23
N ILE A 359 9.75 13.21 25.91
CA ILE A 359 8.59 13.83 25.23
C ILE A 359 8.04 14.99 26.05
N MET A 360 7.92 14.84 27.36
CA MET A 360 7.36 15.86 28.26
C MET A 360 8.39 16.93 28.70
N GLY A 361 9.61 16.92 28.17
CA GLY A 361 10.66 17.89 28.53
C GLY A 361 11.17 17.77 29.98
N LYS A 362 10.92 16.64 30.64
CA LYS A 362 11.38 16.41 32.02
C LYS A 362 12.91 16.37 32.06
N ASN A 363 13.47 16.79 33.19
CA ASN A 363 14.93 16.89 33.40
C ASN A 363 15.65 17.84 32.41
N GLY A 364 14.94 18.82 31.84
CA GLY A 364 15.51 19.79 30.92
C GLY A 364 15.74 19.24 29.51
N ALA A 365 15.05 18.15 29.13
CA ALA A 365 15.05 17.67 27.77
C ALA A 365 14.44 18.71 26.83
N ASP A 366 15.11 18.95 25.71
CA ASP A 366 14.65 19.84 24.62
C ASP A 366 15.19 19.25 23.31
N ILE A 367 14.62 18.11 22.92
CA ILE A 367 15.06 17.35 21.75
C ILE A 367 14.21 17.79 20.55
N PRO A 368 14.83 18.36 19.48
CA PRO A 368 14.11 18.80 18.30
C PRO A 368 13.17 17.73 17.76
N ARG A 369 11.94 18.11 17.40
CA ARG A 369 10.93 17.23 16.77
C ARG A 369 10.44 16.06 17.65
N LYS A 370 10.94 15.95 18.89
CA LYS A 370 10.63 14.89 19.86
C LYS A 370 9.99 15.41 21.14
N THR A 371 10.50 16.50 21.67
CA THR A 371 10.04 17.07 22.94
C THR A 371 8.94 18.08 22.70
N ILE A 372 7.82 17.94 23.40
CA ILE A 372 6.80 18.98 23.53
C ILE A 372 7.19 19.84 24.73
N VAL A 373 7.52 21.12 24.52
CA VAL A 373 8.10 21.95 25.58
C VAL A 373 7.01 22.65 26.40
N PRO A 374 6.98 22.54 27.74
CA PRO A 374 5.91 23.10 28.57
C PRO A 374 6.04 24.63 28.79
N TYR A 375 6.90 25.29 28.02
CA TYR A 375 7.17 26.72 28.10
C TYR A 375 7.15 27.34 26.71
N LYS A 376 6.82 28.63 26.67
CA LYS A 376 6.83 29.42 25.44
C LYS A 376 8.26 29.59 24.93
N THR A 377 8.47 29.40 23.64
CA THR A 377 9.73 29.67 22.95
C THR A 377 9.67 31.02 22.22
N GLU A 378 10.75 31.43 21.58
CA GLU A 378 10.74 32.66 20.76
C GLU A 378 9.75 32.61 19.60
N LYS A 379 9.47 31.41 19.06
CA LYS A 379 8.67 31.22 17.85
C LYS A 379 7.30 30.60 18.10
N PHE A 380 7.15 29.83 19.17
CA PHE A 380 5.98 28.98 19.41
C PHE A 380 5.48 29.10 20.83
N GLU A 381 4.18 28.90 21.03
CA GLU A 381 3.55 28.92 22.35
C GLU A 381 3.98 27.73 23.22
N ALA A 382 3.65 27.79 24.51
CA ALA A 382 3.89 26.68 25.41
C ALA A 382 3.10 25.43 24.97
N PHE A 383 3.70 24.26 25.18
CA PHE A 383 3.23 22.96 24.72
C PHE A 383 3.29 22.73 23.21
N HIS A 384 4.06 23.54 22.48
CA HIS A 384 4.40 23.26 21.10
C HIS A 384 5.57 22.26 20.98
N ILE A 385 5.64 21.55 19.86
CA ILE A 385 6.76 20.68 19.51
C ILE A 385 8.07 21.46 19.38
N SER A 386 9.16 20.94 19.94
CA SER A 386 10.44 21.62 19.98
C SER A 386 11.05 21.77 18.59
N HIS A 387 11.48 23.00 18.26
CA HIS A 387 12.26 23.33 17.06
C HIS A 387 11.67 22.85 15.72
N SER A 388 10.34 22.72 15.62
CA SER A 388 9.68 22.15 14.45
C SER A 388 8.40 22.91 14.11
N ASN A 389 8.12 23.09 12.83
CA ASN A 389 6.81 23.52 12.32
C ASN A 389 6.00 22.33 11.74
N ARG A 390 6.53 21.10 11.84
CA ARG A 390 5.84 19.86 11.48
C ARG A 390 4.87 19.46 12.58
N ILE A 391 3.70 20.10 12.61
CA ILE A 391 2.68 19.92 13.65
C ILE A 391 2.13 18.49 13.77
N GLN A 392 2.27 17.64 12.75
CA GLN A 392 1.92 16.21 12.82
C GLN A 392 2.67 15.47 13.93
N GLU A 393 3.90 15.89 14.25
CA GLU A 393 4.70 15.32 15.34
C GLU A 393 3.99 15.47 16.69
N GLN A 394 3.38 16.63 16.93
CA GLN A 394 2.66 16.90 18.16
C GLN A 394 1.36 16.11 18.28
N PHE A 395 0.62 15.92 17.17
CA PHE A 395 -0.57 15.06 17.14
C PHE A 395 -0.26 13.61 17.52
N PHE A 396 0.88 13.07 17.06
CA PHE A 396 1.35 11.74 17.47
C PHE A 396 1.78 11.71 18.93
N GLY A 397 2.50 12.75 19.40
CA GLY A 397 2.84 12.91 20.81
C GLY A 397 1.63 12.88 21.74
N VAL A 398 0.54 13.57 21.37
CA VAL A 398 -0.73 13.55 22.11
C VAL A 398 -1.30 12.13 22.18
N SER A 399 -1.29 11.38 21.07
CA SER A 399 -1.76 9.99 21.04
C SER A 399 -0.95 9.07 21.96
N ILE A 400 0.38 9.22 21.95
CA ILE A 400 1.30 8.49 22.83
C ILE A 400 1.01 8.80 24.31
N LEU A 401 0.83 10.07 24.65
CA LEU A 401 0.57 10.50 26.03
C LEU A 401 -0.81 10.03 26.53
N MET A 402 -1.84 10.03 25.67
CA MET A 402 -3.14 9.45 26.00
C MET A 402 -3.04 7.94 26.26
N GLU A 403 -2.23 7.24 25.47
CA GLU A 403 -1.99 5.81 25.68
C GLU A 403 -1.21 5.54 26.98
N ALA A 404 -0.22 6.39 27.31
CA ALA A 404 0.48 6.34 28.58
C ALA A 404 -0.47 6.57 29.78
N TYR A 405 -1.42 7.51 29.66
CA TYR A 405 -2.46 7.68 30.67
C TYR A 405 -3.33 6.43 30.80
N LYS A 406 -3.80 5.84 29.70
CA LYS A 406 -4.61 4.61 29.73
C LYS A 406 -3.86 3.45 30.40
N LEU A 407 -2.55 3.33 30.19
CA LEU A 407 -1.71 2.27 30.78
C LEU A 407 -1.37 2.51 32.26
N TYR A 408 -0.94 3.72 32.62
CA TYR A 408 -0.37 4.03 33.93
C TYR A 408 -1.35 4.71 34.89
N GLN A 409 -2.46 5.25 34.38
CA GLN A 409 -3.49 5.95 35.15
C GLN A 409 -2.91 7.14 35.96
N GLN A 410 -1.95 7.85 35.37
CA GLN A 410 -1.32 9.04 35.97
C GLN A 410 -1.80 10.31 35.28
N ASN A 411 -2.50 11.17 36.01
CA ASN A 411 -3.11 12.39 35.48
C ASN A 411 -2.12 13.34 34.83
N GLU A 412 -0.84 13.30 35.20
CA GLU A 412 0.18 14.13 34.55
C GLU A 412 0.26 13.91 33.03
N TYR A 413 0.08 12.68 32.55
CA TYR A 413 0.10 12.39 31.12
C TYR A 413 -1.13 12.95 30.42
N LEU A 414 -2.31 12.83 31.04
CA LEU A 414 -3.56 13.34 30.50
C LEU A 414 -3.55 14.86 30.41
N GLU A 415 -3.22 15.55 31.50
CA GLU A 415 -3.21 17.03 31.54
C GLU A 415 -2.17 17.62 30.58
N PHE A 416 -1.03 16.94 30.41
CA PHE A 416 -0.03 17.33 29.41
C PHE A 416 -0.55 17.14 27.98
N ALA A 417 -1.19 15.99 27.69
CA ALA A 417 -1.79 15.72 26.39
C ALA A 417 -2.90 16.72 26.03
N VAL A 418 -3.76 17.06 27.00
CA VAL A 418 -4.79 18.10 26.85
C VAL A 418 -4.15 19.44 26.51
N SER A 419 -3.11 19.84 27.25
CA SER A 419 -2.45 21.14 27.02
C SER A 419 -1.78 21.21 25.65
N ALA A 420 -1.08 20.13 25.25
CA ALA A 420 -0.46 20.01 23.94
C ALA A 420 -1.49 20.03 22.80
N LEU A 421 -2.63 19.36 22.96
CA LEU A 421 -3.67 19.37 21.92
C LEU A 421 -4.40 20.72 21.85
N MET A 422 -4.61 21.39 22.99
CA MET A 422 -5.19 22.73 23.03
C MET A 422 -4.31 23.76 22.32
N GLU A 423 -2.97 23.65 22.41
CA GLU A 423 -2.05 24.51 21.66
C GLU A 423 -2.30 24.39 20.14
N LEU A 424 -2.47 23.17 19.63
CA LEU A 424 -2.79 22.92 18.23
C LEU A 424 -4.12 23.53 17.83
N ILE A 425 -5.17 23.33 18.64
CA ILE A 425 -6.49 23.89 18.37
C ILE A 425 -6.46 25.42 18.31
N GLN A 426 -5.73 26.06 19.22
CA GLN A 426 -5.73 27.51 19.34
C GLN A 426 -4.89 28.23 18.29
N ASN A 427 -3.84 27.60 17.78
CA ASN A 427 -2.85 28.26 16.93
C ASN A 427 -2.77 27.72 15.50
N TRP A 428 -3.27 26.50 15.26
CA TRP A 428 -3.06 25.78 14.00
C TRP A 428 -4.35 25.26 13.36
N ILE A 429 -5.50 25.43 14.01
CA ILE A 429 -6.80 25.04 13.46
C ILE A 429 -7.66 26.30 13.29
N THR A 430 -8.14 26.54 12.07
CA THR A 430 -8.98 27.71 11.78
C THR A 430 -10.40 27.53 12.31
N ASP A 431 -11.15 28.63 12.37
CA ASP A 431 -12.56 28.62 12.76
C ASP A 431 -13.41 27.71 11.85
N GLU A 432 -13.02 27.57 10.57
CA GLU A 432 -13.67 26.68 9.61
C GLU A 432 -13.28 25.21 9.77
N GLY A 433 -12.28 24.87 10.58
CA GLY A 433 -11.81 23.50 10.80
C GLY A 433 -10.64 23.06 9.92
N MET A 434 -9.99 23.96 9.19
CA MET A 434 -8.75 23.65 8.46
C MET A 434 -7.58 23.54 9.45
N VAL A 435 -6.78 22.48 9.36
CA VAL A 435 -5.47 22.44 10.03
C VAL A 435 -4.47 23.14 9.09
N PHE A 436 -3.79 24.19 9.56
CA PHE A 436 -3.02 25.08 8.68
C PHE A 436 -1.66 25.43 9.27
N ASN A 437 -0.58 25.15 8.52
CA ASN A 437 0.80 25.50 8.90
C ASN A 437 1.51 26.37 7.85
N GLY A 438 0.74 27.00 6.96
CA GLY A 438 1.22 27.62 5.72
C GLY A 438 0.55 27.01 4.49
N GLU A 439 0.19 25.73 4.59
CA GLU A 439 -0.59 24.96 3.61
C GLU A 439 -1.73 24.19 4.32
N ASP A 440 -2.66 23.63 3.54
CA ASP A 440 -3.73 22.79 4.10
C ASP A 440 -3.16 21.44 4.58
N TYR A 441 -3.02 21.34 5.89
CA TYR A 441 -2.44 20.20 6.60
C TYR A 441 -3.51 19.23 7.15
N THR A 442 -4.78 19.44 6.80
CA THR A 442 -5.93 18.73 7.39
C THR A 442 -5.90 17.22 7.12
N THR A 443 -5.14 16.78 6.11
CA THR A 443 -5.01 15.37 5.72
C THR A 443 -3.59 14.82 5.84
N VAL A 444 -2.68 15.54 6.50
CA VAL A 444 -1.35 15.02 6.81
C VAL A 444 -1.42 14.13 8.05
N CYS A 445 -1.38 12.81 7.84
CA CYS A 445 -1.44 11.79 8.89
C CYS A 445 -2.73 11.80 9.76
N ALA A 446 -3.87 12.21 9.18
CA ALA A 446 -5.19 12.25 9.82
C ALA A 446 -5.23 12.89 11.24
N PRO A 447 -4.92 14.21 11.37
CA PRO A 447 -4.85 14.91 12.66
C PRO A 447 -6.11 14.84 13.52
N VAL A 448 -7.26 14.53 12.92
CA VAL A 448 -8.55 14.41 13.63
C VAL A 448 -8.57 13.25 14.63
N ILE A 449 -7.77 12.20 14.42
CA ILE A 449 -7.77 10.99 15.28
C ILE A 449 -7.52 11.33 16.75
N PRO A 450 -6.39 11.97 17.14
CA PRO A 450 -6.16 12.33 18.54
C PRO A 450 -7.20 13.30 19.10
N ILE A 451 -7.86 14.13 18.26
CA ILE A 451 -8.92 15.04 18.70
C ILE A 451 -10.17 14.25 19.09
N VAL A 452 -10.59 13.30 18.25
CA VAL A 452 -11.70 12.39 18.54
C VAL A 452 -11.40 11.55 19.78
N ASP A 453 -10.20 10.97 19.86
CA ASP A 453 -9.79 10.11 20.98
C ASP A 453 -9.79 10.90 22.30
N MET A 454 -9.32 12.15 22.30
CA MET A 454 -9.35 13.03 23.46
C MET A 454 -10.79 13.38 23.87
N ALA A 455 -11.66 13.70 22.90
CA ALA A 455 -13.06 14.00 23.15
C ALA A 455 -13.77 12.83 23.85
N LEU A 456 -13.54 11.60 23.36
CA LEU A 456 -14.12 10.38 23.95
C LEU A 456 -13.57 10.12 25.36
N LEU A 457 -12.24 10.23 25.53
CA LEU A 457 -11.58 9.98 26.80
C LEU A 457 -12.12 10.92 27.89
N LEU A 458 -12.14 12.23 27.62
CA LEU A 458 -12.62 13.24 28.57
C LEU A 458 -14.13 13.13 28.83
N SER A 459 -14.93 12.83 27.79
CA SER A 459 -16.38 12.61 27.96
C SER A 459 -16.67 11.41 28.87
N SER A 460 -15.88 10.33 28.76
CA SER A 460 -16.02 9.16 29.65
C SER A 460 -15.72 9.48 31.13
N MET A 461 -15.04 10.60 31.38
CA MET A 461 -14.70 11.13 32.69
C MET A 461 -15.61 12.30 33.12
N GLU A 462 -16.66 12.60 32.35
CA GLU A 462 -17.56 13.74 32.55
C GLU A 462 -16.83 15.10 32.57
N ASP A 463 -15.69 15.20 31.90
CA ASP A 463 -14.91 16.44 31.82
C ASP A 463 -15.45 17.36 30.71
N PRO A 464 -15.88 18.60 31.03
CA PRO A 464 -16.49 19.49 30.05
C PRO A 464 -15.55 19.94 28.93
N ARG A 465 -14.23 19.80 29.11
CA ARG A 465 -13.24 20.08 28.04
C ARG A 465 -13.41 19.13 26.86
N GLY A 466 -14.00 17.94 27.07
CA GLY A 466 -14.29 16.98 26.01
C GLY A 466 -15.13 17.55 24.87
N GLU A 467 -16.06 18.47 25.15
CA GLU A 467 -16.92 19.08 24.13
C GLU A 467 -16.15 19.99 23.17
N ILE A 468 -15.10 20.68 23.65
CA ILE A 468 -14.24 21.52 22.80
C ILE A 468 -13.58 20.66 21.71
N PHE A 469 -13.05 19.50 22.09
CA PHE A 469 -12.43 18.58 21.15
C PHE A 469 -13.46 17.97 20.20
N ARG A 470 -14.64 17.59 20.72
CA ARG A 470 -15.74 17.05 19.91
C ARG A 470 -16.16 18.02 18.82
N GLU A 471 -16.47 19.28 19.18
CA GLU A 471 -16.87 20.31 18.23
C GLU A 471 -15.78 20.57 17.19
N THR A 472 -14.52 20.58 17.61
CA THR A 472 -13.38 20.78 16.71
C THR A 472 -13.24 19.64 15.70
N ALA A 473 -13.37 18.38 16.14
CA ALA A 473 -13.34 17.23 15.24
C ALA A 473 -14.48 17.27 14.19
N ILE A 474 -15.69 17.67 14.60
CA ILE A 474 -16.82 17.84 13.68
C ILE A 474 -16.55 18.97 12.68
N ARG A 475 -15.99 20.11 13.11
CA ARG A 475 -15.60 21.20 12.19
C ARG A 475 -14.58 20.73 11.15
N ILE A 476 -13.58 19.95 11.54
CA ILE A 476 -12.61 19.35 10.61
C ILE A 476 -13.30 18.47 9.57
N ALA A 477 -14.23 17.59 10.00
CA ALA A 477 -14.98 16.74 9.06
C ALA A 477 -15.85 17.55 8.09
N GLU A 478 -16.53 18.59 8.56
CA GLU A 478 -17.29 19.51 7.69
C GLU A 478 -16.39 20.28 6.71
N PHE A 479 -15.20 20.71 7.15
CA PHE A 479 -14.21 21.33 6.26
C PHE A 479 -13.83 20.39 5.13
N LEU A 480 -13.48 19.14 5.43
CA LEU A 480 -13.11 18.14 4.43
C LEU A 480 -14.26 17.83 3.46
N LEU A 481 -15.48 17.70 3.96
CA LEU A 481 -16.68 17.52 3.13
C LEU A 481 -16.85 18.71 2.16
N LYS A 482 -16.64 19.93 2.62
CA LYS A 482 -16.71 21.16 1.80
C LYS A 482 -15.54 21.27 0.81
N ARG A 483 -14.35 20.82 1.20
CA ARG A 483 -13.13 20.79 0.36
C ARG A 483 -13.31 19.86 -0.85
N GLY A 484 -14.10 18.80 -0.70
CA GLY A 484 -14.42 17.86 -1.78
C GLY A 484 -13.21 17.06 -2.24
N LEU A 485 -13.17 16.71 -3.53
CA LEU A 485 -12.09 15.93 -4.17
C LEU A 485 -10.88 16.78 -4.55
N SER A 486 -10.54 17.75 -3.69
CA SER A 486 -9.28 18.49 -3.74
C SER A 486 -8.36 17.94 -2.67
N PHE A 487 -7.22 17.41 -3.11
CA PHE A 487 -6.24 16.74 -2.25
C PHE A 487 -4.92 17.52 -2.31
N PRO A 488 -4.86 18.74 -1.72
CA PRO A 488 -3.60 19.47 -1.68
C PRO A 488 -2.53 18.63 -0.98
N THR A 489 -1.31 18.81 -1.46
CA THR A 489 -0.08 18.12 -1.06
C THR A 489 1.06 19.15 -1.05
N GLU A 490 2.17 18.81 -0.40
CA GLU A 490 3.35 19.67 -0.37
C GLU A 490 4.02 19.68 -1.76
N GLY A 491 4.01 20.82 -2.45
CA GLY A 491 4.77 21.05 -3.68
C GLY A 491 3.99 21.09 -4.99
N THR A 492 4.34 22.06 -5.85
CA THR A 492 3.95 22.12 -7.27
C THR A 492 5.18 22.51 -8.10
N GLY A 493 5.49 21.76 -9.16
CA GLY A 493 6.64 22.01 -10.03
C GLY A 493 6.31 22.80 -11.31
N GLU A 494 7.34 23.16 -12.08
CA GLU A 494 7.18 23.83 -13.39
C GLU A 494 6.60 22.89 -14.46
N ASP A 495 6.90 21.58 -14.38
CA ASP A 495 6.49 20.53 -15.35
C ASP A 495 5.38 19.59 -14.79
N THR A 496 4.81 19.90 -13.62
CA THR A 496 3.89 19.01 -12.91
C THR A 496 2.60 19.73 -12.48
N CYS A 497 1.50 18.99 -12.33
CA CYS A 497 0.23 19.53 -11.80
C CYS A 497 0.13 19.31 -10.28
N SER A 498 -0.92 19.83 -9.62
CA SER A 498 -1.12 19.56 -8.18
C SER A 498 -1.20 18.05 -7.93
N ASP A 499 -0.30 17.55 -7.08
CA ASP A 499 -0.19 16.13 -6.79
C ASP A 499 -1.41 15.63 -6.05
N ALA A 500 -2.04 14.58 -6.59
CA ALA A 500 -2.98 13.76 -5.87
C ALA A 500 -2.22 12.53 -5.36
N GLU A 501 -1.81 12.55 -4.09
CA GLU A 501 -1.13 11.42 -3.47
C GLU A 501 -2.10 10.50 -2.69
N ASP A 502 -1.71 9.24 -2.52
CA ASP A 502 -2.42 8.27 -1.69
C ASP A 502 -2.70 8.79 -0.27
N GLY A 503 -1.72 9.43 0.37
CA GLY A 503 -1.81 9.91 1.75
C GLY A 503 -2.99 10.86 1.97
N SER A 504 -3.02 11.96 1.21
CA SER A 504 -4.08 12.97 1.28
C SER A 504 -5.48 12.40 0.96
N ILE A 505 -5.57 11.47 0.00
CA ILE A 505 -6.84 10.79 -0.36
C ILE A 505 -7.30 9.88 0.79
N SER A 506 -6.44 9.00 1.27
CA SER A 506 -6.73 8.03 2.34
C SER A 506 -7.10 8.72 3.64
N CYS A 507 -6.33 9.74 4.04
CA CYS A 507 -6.59 10.52 5.25
C CYS A 507 -7.88 11.34 5.16
N THR A 508 -8.31 11.77 3.96
CA THR A 508 -9.62 12.42 3.77
C THR A 508 -10.74 11.46 4.16
N ALA A 509 -10.76 10.25 3.57
CA ALA A 509 -11.77 9.24 3.86
C ALA A 509 -11.72 8.79 5.33
N LEU A 510 -10.53 8.50 5.85
CA LEU A 510 -10.34 8.09 7.24
C LEU A 510 -10.87 9.16 8.21
N SER A 511 -10.56 10.43 7.98
CA SER A 511 -10.93 11.50 8.92
C SER A 511 -12.45 11.64 9.08
N VAL A 512 -13.19 11.70 7.97
CA VAL A 512 -14.65 11.83 8.02
C VAL A 512 -15.31 10.56 8.55
N LEU A 513 -14.76 9.38 8.24
CA LEU A 513 -15.25 8.10 8.77
C LEU A 513 -14.97 7.94 10.26
N TYR A 514 -13.81 8.40 10.75
CA TYR A 514 -13.44 8.31 12.15
C TYR A 514 -14.37 9.17 13.02
N VAL A 515 -14.71 10.39 12.56
CA VAL A 515 -15.73 11.22 13.21
C VAL A 515 -17.11 10.56 13.14
N CYS A 516 -17.47 10.01 11.98
CA CYS A 516 -18.76 9.34 11.76
C CYS A 516 -18.96 8.14 12.70
N ALA A 517 -17.94 7.29 12.82
CA ALA A 517 -17.99 6.07 13.62
C ALA A 517 -18.01 6.35 15.14
N ASN A 518 -17.29 7.39 15.58
CA ASN A 518 -16.96 7.56 17.00
C ASN A 518 -17.71 8.71 17.69
N LEU A 519 -18.07 9.79 16.98
CA LEU A 519 -18.67 10.98 17.60
C LEU A 519 -20.08 11.28 17.10
N GLN A 520 -20.29 11.24 15.79
CA GLN A 520 -21.56 11.63 15.18
C GLN A 520 -21.75 10.94 13.84
N TYR A 521 -22.65 9.96 13.81
CA TYR A 521 -23.09 9.37 12.56
C TYR A 521 -23.68 10.43 11.63
N ASP A 522 -23.12 10.57 10.42
CA ASP A 522 -23.64 11.43 9.36
C ASP A 522 -23.53 10.72 8.01
N LYS A 523 -24.68 10.54 7.35
CA LYS A 523 -24.74 9.90 6.04
C LYS A 523 -23.95 10.69 4.97
N ARG A 524 -23.86 12.02 5.08
CA ARG A 524 -23.08 12.85 4.15
C ARG A 524 -21.60 12.47 4.19
N TYR A 525 -21.06 12.16 5.37
CA TYR A 525 -19.68 11.70 5.52
C TYR A 525 -19.47 10.32 4.90
N LEU A 526 -20.44 9.41 5.07
CA LEU A 526 -20.39 8.08 4.42
C LEU A 526 -20.43 8.16 2.90
N ASP A 527 -21.34 8.98 2.36
CA ASP A 527 -21.49 9.15 0.92
C ASP A 527 -20.21 9.76 0.32
N PHE A 528 -19.67 10.80 0.96
CA PHE A 528 -18.41 11.41 0.55
C PHE A 528 -17.21 10.46 0.67
N ALA A 529 -17.09 9.73 1.78
CA ALA A 529 -16.04 8.73 1.94
C ALA A 529 -16.11 7.63 0.88
N SER A 530 -17.32 7.22 0.47
CA SER A 530 -17.50 6.26 -0.63
C SER A 530 -16.92 6.79 -1.95
N GLU A 531 -17.12 8.07 -2.26
CA GLU A 531 -16.55 8.71 -3.46
C GLU A 531 -15.02 8.76 -3.40
N VAL A 532 -14.46 9.17 -2.25
CA VAL A 532 -13.00 9.23 -2.03
C VAL A 532 -12.37 7.83 -2.11
N LEU A 533 -12.98 6.82 -1.50
CA LEU A 533 -12.48 5.43 -1.55
C LEU A 533 -12.59 4.83 -2.96
N LYS A 534 -13.62 5.19 -3.75
CA LYS A 534 -13.71 4.77 -5.16
C LYS A 534 -12.58 5.37 -5.99
N LEU A 535 -12.25 6.65 -5.78
CA LEU A 535 -11.10 7.29 -6.41
C LEU A 535 -9.80 6.58 -6.00
N HIS A 536 -9.66 6.26 -4.71
CA HIS A 536 -8.49 5.59 -4.15
C HIS A 536 -8.19 4.22 -4.78
N ARG A 537 -9.19 3.52 -5.32
CA ARG A 537 -8.97 2.23 -6.03
C ARG A 537 -7.89 2.31 -7.12
N ALA A 538 -7.67 3.49 -7.73
CA ALA A 538 -6.57 3.66 -8.68
C ALA A 538 -5.17 3.69 -8.05
N PHE A 539 -5.08 4.01 -6.77
CA PHE A 539 -3.86 4.02 -5.96
C PHE A 539 -3.70 2.71 -5.19
N THR A 540 -4.33 1.62 -5.62
CA THR A 540 -4.21 0.30 -5.00
C THR A 540 -3.34 -0.61 -5.87
N ILE A 541 -2.54 -1.46 -5.23
CA ILE A 541 -1.75 -2.50 -5.88
C ILE A 541 -2.55 -3.81 -5.94
N TYR A 542 -2.56 -4.47 -7.11
CA TYR A 542 -3.35 -5.66 -7.41
C TYR A 542 -2.52 -6.89 -7.79
N SER A 543 -1.19 -6.82 -7.72
CA SER A 543 -0.35 -8.00 -7.97
C SER A 543 -0.68 -9.10 -6.96
N PRO A 544 -0.78 -10.39 -7.36
CA PRO A 544 -1.20 -11.50 -6.49
C PRO A 544 -0.11 -11.93 -5.49
N ASP A 545 0.45 -10.98 -4.76
CA ASP A 545 1.44 -11.18 -3.72
C ASP A 545 0.95 -10.52 -2.45
N VAL A 546 0.76 -11.24 -1.35
CA VAL A 546 0.30 -10.69 -0.06
C VAL A 546 1.12 -9.51 0.46
N ARG A 547 2.38 -9.37 0.04
CA ARG A 547 3.23 -8.22 0.38
C ARG A 547 2.79 -6.93 -0.33
N MET A 548 2.02 -7.08 -1.41
CA MET A 548 1.64 -6.03 -2.35
C MET A 548 0.12 -5.86 -2.49
N ASN A 549 -0.63 -6.95 -2.58
CA ASN A 549 -2.05 -6.97 -2.88
C ASN A 549 -2.83 -6.14 -1.86
N ARG A 550 -3.57 -5.14 -2.35
CA ARG A 550 -4.31 -4.15 -1.56
C ARG A 550 -3.43 -3.20 -0.74
N SER A 551 -2.11 -3.15 -0.97
CA SER A 551 -1.29 -2.02 -0.52
C SER A 551 -1.70 -0.76 -1.25
N SER A 552 -1.55 0.39 -0.59
CA SER A 552 -1.55 1.67 -1.28
C SER A 552 -0.31 1.77 -2.18
N PHE A 553 -0.44 2.43 -3.33
CA PHE A 553 0.63 2.74 -4.27
C PHE A 553 1.37 3.99 -3.82
N ARG A 554 2.61 3.78 -3.37
CA ARG A 554 3.54 4.77 -2.83
C ARG A 554 4.96 4.39 -3.30
N TRP A 555 5.89 5.34 -3.39
CA TRP A 555 7.22 5.02 -3.95
C TRP A 555 8.40 5.89 -3.53
N TRP A 556 8.20 6.96 -2.76
CA TRP A 556 9.31 7.86 -2.39
C TRP A 556 9.79 7.66 -0.95
N GLU A 557 9.05 6.92 -0.13
CA GLU A 557 9.38 6.65 1.28
C GLU A 557 10.71 5.91 1.44
N THR A 558 11.10 5.08 0.47
CA THR A 558 12.38 4.34 0.45
C THR A 558 13.62 5.24 0.37
N ILE A 559 13.42 6.54 0.15
CA ILE A 559 14.47 7.57 0.25
C ILE A 559 14.74 7.91 1.72
N TRP A 560 13.69 7.94 2.52
CA TRP A 560 13.71 8.29 3.94
C TRP A 560 13.85 7.05 4.83
N GLU A 561 13.52 5.87 4.31
CA GLU A 561 13.42 4.64 5.08
C GLU A 561 14.19 3.48 4.42
N GLY A 562 14.49 2.43 5.19
CA GLY A 562 15.20 1.26 4.68
C GLY A 562 16.66 1.57 4.31
N ASP A 563 17.05 1.24 3.09
CA ASP A 563 18.45 1.31 2.64
C ASP A 563 18.85 2.67 2.03
N GLY A 564 17.89 3.61 1.89
CA GLY A 564 18.10 4.92 1.29
C GLY A 564 18.51 4.87 -0.19
N GLN A 565 18.23 3.77 -0.89
CA GLN A 565 18.74 3.51 -2.25
C GLN A 565 17.90 4.16 -3.37
N GLY A 566 17.11 5.18 -3.02
CA GLY A 566 16.28 5.96 -3.93
C GLY A 566 14.82 5.51 -3.94
N PRO A 567 13.96 6.20 -4.71
CA PRO A 567 12.56 5.83 -4.85
C PRO A 567 12.42 4.44 -5.48
N ALA A 568 11.44 3.71 -5.00
CA ALA A 568 11.00 2.40 -5.46
C ALA A 568 9.59 2.19 -4.91
N ILE A 569 8.70 1.49 -5.64
CA ILE A 569 7.37 1.17 -5.13
C ILE A 569 7.51 0.46 -3.78
N CYS A 570 6.91 1.05 -2.74
CA CYS A 570 7.10 0.66 -1.35
C CYS A 570 5.85 -0.05 -0.80
N ALA A 571 5.58 -1.24 -1.34
CA ALA A 571 4.41 -2.03 -0.97
C ALA A 571 4.40 -2.41 0.53
N GLY A 572 3.24 -2.37 1.16
CA GLY A 572 3.10 -2.64 2.59
C GLY A 572 3.73 -1.59 3.48
N HIS A 573 3.97 -0.37 2.99
CA HIS A 573 4.35 0.77 3.82
C HIS A 573 3.31 1.05 4.93
N ALA A 574 3.75 1.59 6.08
CA ALA A 574 2.89 1.82 7.25
C ALA A 574 1.68 2.72 6.94
N TRP A 575 1.83 3.66 6.01
CA TRP A 575 0.78 4.58 5.58
C TRP A 575 -0.34 3.95 4.75
N THR A 576 -0.15 2.73 4.23
CA THR A 576 -1.24 1.90 3.67
C THR A 576 -2.38 1.71 4.68
N ILE A 577 -2.06 1.74 5.98
CA ILE A 577 -3.01 1.50 7.05
C ILE A 577 -4.09 2.58 7.13
N TRP A 578 -3.83 3.80 6.66
CA TRP A 578 -4.88 4.83 6.63
C TRP A 578 -6.07 4.42 5.76
N LYS A 579 -5.79 3.92 4.54
CA LYS A 579 -6.82 3.37 3.67
C LYS A 579 -7.42 2.08 4.26
N ALA A 580 -6.59 1.20 4.81
CA ALA A 580 -7.09 -0.07 5.38
C ALA A 580 -8.06 0.18 6.55
N GLU A 581 -7.77 1.14 7.42
CA GLU A 581 -8.64 1.56 8.51
C GLU A 581 -9.89 2.28 8.00
N ALA A 582 -9.77 3.16 6.99
CA ALA A 582 -10.94 3.79 6.37
C ALA A 582 -11.91 2.73 5.79
N LEU A 583 -11.39 1.73 5.08
CA LEU A 583 -12.18 0.62 4.55
C LEU A 583 -12.82 -0.23 5.65
N TYR A 584 -12.11 -0.47 6.76
CA TYR A 584 -12.67 -1.15 7.93
C TYR A 584 -13.88 -0.37 8.48
N LEU A 585 -13.70 0.92 8.77
CA LEU A 585 -14.77 1.76 9.31
C LEU A 585 -15.96 1.86 8.34
N TYR A 586 -15.68 2.04 7.04
CA TYR A 586 -16.73 2.08 6.02
C TYR A 586 -17.49 0.75 5.95
N GLY A 587 -16.79 -0.38 5.93
CA GLY A 587 -17.39 -1.70 5.91
C GLY A 587 -18.21 -2.01 7.16
N MET A 588 -17.73 -1.63 8.34
CA MET A 588 -18.47 -1.79 9.59
C MET A 588 -19.72 -0.90 9.66
N LEU A 589 -19.68 0.32 9.10
CA LEU A 589 -20.81 1.25 9.09
C LEU A 589 -21.86 0.93 8.01
N THR A 590 -21.45 0.30 6.91
CA THR A 590 -22.32 0.08 5.74
C THR A 590 -22.62 -1.39 5.44
N ALA A 591 -22.00 -2.31 6.18
CA ALA A 591 -21.98 -3.75 5.89
C ALA A 591 -21.44 -4.09 4.48
N ASP A 592 -20.46 -3.31 3.99
CA ASP A 592 -19.74 -3.57 2.75
C ASP A 592 -18.64 -4.62 2.98
N GLU A 593 -18.90 -5.84 2.48
CA GLU A 593 -18.03 -7.00 2.64
C GLU A 593 -16.75 -6.90 1.81
N GLU A 594 -16.80 -6.26 0.63
CA GLU A 594 -15.60 -6.02 -0.19
C GLU A 594 -14.66 -5.05 0.54
N ALA A 595 -15.21 -3.99 1.15
CA ALA A 595 -14.43 -3.04 1.93
C ALA A 595 -13.73 -3.72 3.12
N LEU A 596 -14.42 -4.61 3.85
CA LEU A 596 -13.81 -5.37 4.95
C LEU A 596 -12.70 -6.30 4.44
N MET A 597 -12.91 -6.97 3.31
CA MET A 597 -11.89 -7.86 2.72
C MET A 597 -10.65 -7.08 2.24
N ASP A 598 -10.85 -5.93 1.61
CA ASP A 598 -9.77 -5.04 1.18
C ASP A 598 -9.04 -4.39 2.37
N SER A 599 -9.76 -4.10 3.45
CA SER A 599 -9.16 -3.67 4.71
C SER A 599 -8.23 -4.75 5.26
N TRP A 600 -8.74 -5.98 5.40
CA TRP A 600 -7.96 -7.12 5.92
C TRP A 600 -6.68 -7.32 5.11
N ASN A 601 -6.78 -7.42 3.78
CA ASN A 601 -5.63 -7.57 2.90
C ASN A 601 -4.66 -6.36 3.01
N GLY A 602 -5.17 -5.14 3.16
CA GLY A 602 -4.37 -3.95 3.45
C GLY A 602 -3.53 -4.09 4.73
N PHE A 603 -4.12 -4.58 5.82
CA PHE A 603 -3.37 -4.89 7.05
C PHE A 603 -2.36 -6.02 6.84
N MET A 604 -2.71 -7.07 6.11
CA MET A 604 -1.81 -8.21 5.86
C MET A 604 -0.50 -7.79 5.18
N THR A 605 -0.54 -6.81 4.27
CA THR A 605 0.68 -6.27 3.63
C THR A 605 1.70 -5.72 4.64
N ASN A 606 1.23 -5.25 5.80
CA ASN A 606 2.07 -4.72 6.87
C ASN A 606 2.50 -5.78 7.90
N PHE A 607 1.75 -6.87 8.05
CA PHE A 607 2.14 -7.94 9.00
C PHE A 607 3.09 -8.95 8.38
N VAL A 608 2.97 -9.21 7.07
CA VAL A 608 3.84 -10.16 6.36
C VAL A 608 5.32 -9.75 6.36
N LYS A 609 5.61 -8.45 6.49
CA LYS A 609 6.98 -7.92 6.64
C LYS A 609 7.55 -8.10 8.05
N THR A 610 6.88 -8.85 8.93
CA THR A 610 7.39 -9.24 10.25
C THR A 610 8.01 -10.63 10.18
N SER A 611 9.28 -10.72 10.59
CA SER A 611 10.00 -11.98 10.74
C SER A 611 9.51 -12.73 11.98
N GLU A 612 9.81 -14.03 12.09
CA GLU A 612 9.40 -14.86 13.22
C GLU A 612 9.94 -14.35 14.57
N ASP A 613 11.11 -13.70 14.58
CA ASP A 613 11.70 -13.07 15.77
C ASP A 613 11.11 -11.69 16.11
N GLY A 614 10.11 -11.23 15.37
CA GLY A 614 9.47 -9.92 15.52
C GLY A 614 10.13 -8.79 14.72
N THR A 615 11.31 -9.01 14.12
CA THR A 615 11.97 -7.98 13.31
C THR A 615 11.09 -7.61 12.12
N MET A 616 10.79 -6.31 11.94
CA MET A 616 9.98 -5.81 10.82
C MET A 616 10.80 -4.94 9.89
N TYR A 617 10.32 -4.81 8.65
CA TYR A 617 10.89 -3.93 7.63
C TYR A 617 9.92 -2.77 7.33
N SER A 618 10.43 -1.67 6.77
CA SER A 618 9.62 -0.50 6.42
C SER A 618 8.57 -0.82 5.35
N CYS A 619 8.98 -1.51 4.29
CA CYS A 619 8.16 -1.91 3.15
C CYS A 619 8.80 -3.06 2.37
N TYR A 620 8.06 -3.60 1.39
CA TYR A 620 8.58 -4.45 0.32
C TYR A 620 8.86 -3.56 -0.91
N GLU A 621 10.12 -3.51 -1.33
CA GLU A 621 10.55 -2.75 -2.50
C GLU A 621 10.27 -3.58 -3.76
N VAL A 622 9.33 -3.12 -4.59
CA VAL A 622 8.84 -3.91 -5.72
C VAL A 622 9.76 -3.76 -6.95
N ASP A 623 10.37 -2.61 -7.15
CA ASP A 623 11.26 -2.36 -8.28
C ASP A 623 12.41 -3.37 -8.35
N ASP A 624 12.71 -3.91 -9.53
CA ASP A 624 13.94 -4.70 -9.71
C ASP A 624 15.17 -3.78 -9.65
N ILE A 625 15.06 -2.56 -10.17
CA ILE A 625 16.12 -1.53 -10.17
C ILE A 625 15.59 -0.26 -9.51
N ARG A 626 16.12 0.07 -8.33
CA ARG A 626 15.74 1.26 -7.55
C ARG A 626 16.20 2.56 -8.25
N GLY A 627 15.55 3.68 -7.94
CA GLY A 627 15.86 5.00 -8.48
C GLY A 627 17.26 5.54 -8.14
N GLY A 628 17.99 4.96 -7.19
CA GLY A 628 19.29 5.47 -6.76
C GLY A 628 19.13 6.62 -5.76
N GLY A 629 19.78 6.49 -4.61
CA GLY A 629 19.65 7.45 -3.52
C GLY A 629 20.58 8.65 -3.63
N GLU A 630 20.14 9.78 -3.09
CA GLU A 630 20.87 11.04 -3.10
C GLU A 630 21.85 11.11 -1.89
N PRO A 631 23.14 11.45 -2.09
CA PRO A 631 24.14 11.38 -1.03
C PRO A 631 23.87 12.29 0.18
N MET A 632 23.24 13.45 0.00
CA MET A 632 22.92 14.35 1.11
C MET A 632 21.86 13.74 2.02
N ILE A 633 20.80 13.16 1.45
CA ILE A 633 19.77 12.44 2.21
C ILE A 633 20.36 11.21 2.90
N LYS A 634 21.16 10.38 2.22
CA LYS A 634 21.76 9.19 2.86
C LYS A 634 22.58 9.52 4.10
N ARG A 635 23.23 10.70 4.15
CA ARG A 635 24.00 11.16 5.31
C ARG A 635 23.15 11.55 6.52
N THR A 636 21.86 11.82 6.32
CA THR A 636 20.94 12.11 7.44
C THR A 636 20.35 10.85 8.05
N LEU A 637 20.44 9.69 7.36
CA LEU A 637 19.84 8.44 7.82
C LEU A 637 20.70 7.78 8.90
N THR A 638 20.23 7.82 10.14
CA THR A 638 20.99 7.34 11.31
C THR A 638 21.38 5.86 11.20
N GLN A 639 20.55 4.99 10.60
CA GLN A 639 20.91 3.58 10.42
C GLN A 639 22.09 3.33 9.47
N LEU A 640 22.41 4.28 8.58
CA LEU A 640 23.51 4.13 7.62
C LEU A 640 24.82 4.77 8.10
N GLN A 641 24.87 5.27 9.34
CA GLN A 641 26.06 5.93 9.87
C GLN A 641 27.26 4.98 9.91
N GLY A 642 28.32 5.35 9.19
CA GLY A 642 29.55 4.57 9.10
C GLY A 642 29.53 3.46 8.02
N GLU A 643 28.44 3.33 7.26
CA GLU A 643 28.34 2.38 6.16
C GLU A 643 28.78 2.97 4.81
N ASN A 644 29.03 2.10 3.82
CA ASN A 644 29.18 2.56 2.44
C ASN A 644 27.81 2.90 1.85
N THR A 645 27.56 4.20 1.65
CA THR A 645 26.31 4.74 1.11
C THR A 645 26.30 4.82 -0.43
N ASP A 646 27.24 4.19 -1.13
CA ASP A 646 27.23 4.11 -2.59
C ASP A 646 25.94 3.45 -3.11
N ILE A 647 25.68 3.62 -4.40
CA ILE A 647 24.57 2.94 -5.07
C ILE A 647 24.87 1.45 -5.15
N LEU A 648 23.90 0.64 -4.73
CA LEU A 648 23.98 -0.81 -4.80
C LEU A 648 23.43 -1.28 -6.15
N TYR A 649 24.33 -1.71 -7.03
CA TYR A 649 23.99 -2.32 -8.33
C TYR A 649 23.60 -3.79 -8.14
N LYS A 650 22.49 -4.03 -7.43
CA LYS A 650 21.90 -5.35 -7.19
C LYS A 650 20.40 -5.28 -7.47
N VAL A 651 19.81 -6.39 -7.90
CA VAL A 651 18.36 -6.50 -8.01
C VAL A 651 17.75 -6.39 -6.61
N ALA A 652 16.74 -5.53 -6.45
CA ALA A 652 16.09 -5.27 -5.17
C ALA A 652 14.94 -6.24 -4.90
N HIS A 653 13.78 -6.04 -5.53
CA HIS A 653 12.57 -6.89 -5.48
C HIS A 653 12.44 -7.72 -4.18
N GLY A 654 12.34 -7.03 -3.04
CA GLY A 654 12.68 -7.60 -1.74
C GLY A 654 12.42 -6.66 -0.56
N TYR A 655 12.60 -7.17 0.66
CA TYR A 655 12.67 -6.30 1.84
C TYR A 655 14.04 -5.60 1.89
N PRO A 656 14.12 -4.36 2.41
CA PRO A 656 15.38 -3.68 2.71
C PRO A 656 16.32 -4.52 3.58
N GLN A 657 17.62 -4.24 3.52
CA GLN A 657 18.59 -4.89 4.41
C GLN A 657 18.41 -4.44 5.86
N HIS A 658 18.03 -3.17 6.04
CA HIS A 658 17.80 -2.58 7.33
C HIS A 658 16.36 -2.81 7.78
N ALA A 659 16.22 -3.37 8.98
CA ALA A 659 14.93 -3.45 9.65
C ALA A 659 14.50 -2.06 10.16
N ASP A 660 13.19 -1.89 10.31
CA ASP A 660 12.60 -0.70 10.89
C ASP A 660 12.07 -1.01 12.30
N PHE A 661 12.46 -0.17 13.26
CA PHE A 661 12.13 -0.33 14.67
C PHE A 661 11.12 0.69 15.18
N SER A 662 10.58 1.54 14.30
CA SER A 662 9.57 2.53 14.68
C SER A 662 8.36 2.54 13.78
N LEU A 663 8.42 3.17 12.60
CA LEU A 663 7.23 3.55 11.84
C LEU A 663 6.34 2.35 11.47
N SER A 664 6.93 1.22 11.11
CA SER A 664 6.24 -0.05 10.83
C SER A 664 5.33 -0.52 11.97
N ARG A 665 5.58 -0.08 13.21
CA ARG A 665 4.74 -0.39 14.38
C ARG A 665 3.42 0.35 14.39
N TYR A 666 3.27 1.41 13.59
CA TYR A 666 2.00 2.11 13.40
C TYR A 666 0.88 1.15 12.97
N ALA A 667 1.19 0.13 12.16
CA ALA A 667 0.23 -0.88 11.76
C ALA A 667 -0.38 -1.63 12.94
N TRP A 668 0.42 -1.99 13.94
CA TRP A 668 -0.07 -2.66 15.15
C TRP A 668 -0.94 -1.75 16.01
N VAL A 669 -0.53 -0.49 16.16
CA VAL A 669 -1.27 0.52 16.91
C VAL A 669 -2.67 0.68 16.35
N ARG A 670 -2.81 0.87 15.03
CA ARG A 670 -4.14 1.05 14.42
C ARG A 670 -4.92 -0.24 14.37
N ASN A 671 -4.24 -1.38 14.19
CA ASN A 671 -4.89 -2.69 14.22
C ASN A 671 -5.58 -2.99 15.55
N ALA A 672 -5.09 -2.44 16.67
CA ALA A 672 -5.74 -2.54 17.97
C ALA A 672 -7.18 -1.98 17.99
N PHE A 673 -7.51 -1.04 17.10
CA PHE A 673 -8.84 -0.46 16.96
C PHE A 673 -9.66 -1.11 15.83
N CYS A 674 -9.06 -2.04 15.10
CA CYS A 674 -9.66 -2.71 13.96
C CYS A 674 -9.67 -4.22 14.19
N TRP A 675 -8.77 -4.95 13.54
CA TRP A 675 -8.83 -6.40 13.43
C TRP A 675 -8.29 -7.14 14.64
N LEU A 676 -7.52 -6.53 15.55
CA LEU A 676 -6.98 -7.26 16.71
C LEU A 676 -8.09 -7.86 17.59
N HIS A 677 -9.19 -7.13 17.76
CA HIS A 677 -10.36 -7.54 18.54
C HIS A 677 -11.57 -7.90 17.68
N THR A 678 -11.43 -7.83 16.35
CA THR A 678 -12.51 -8.11 15.40
C THR A 678 -12.18 -9.32 14.54
N ALA A 679 -13.15 -10.22 14.41
CA ALA A 679 -13.12 -11.30 13.45
C ALA A 679 -14.26 -11.13 12.43
N ALA A 680 -14.13 -11.73 11.25
CA ALA A 680 -15.20 -11.70 10.24
C ALA A 680 -15.38 -13.06 9.56
N ILE A 681 -16.64 -13.41 9.25
CA ILE A 681 -16.98 -14.52 8.35
C ILE A 681 -17.79 -13.94 7.19
N LEU A 682 -17.27 -14.07 5.98
CA LEU A 682 -17.87 -13.58 4.73
C LEU A 682 -18.12 -14.76 3.78
N GLU A 683 -18.89 -14.55 2.71
CA GLU A 683 -19.06 -15.54 1.64
C GLU A 683 -18.55 -15.00 0.29
N GLN A 684 -17.55 -15.66 -0.29
CA GLN A 684 -17.02 -15.34 -1.62
C GLN A 684 -17.17 -16.55 -2.54
N ASP A 685 -17.85 -16.39 -3.68
CA ASP A 685 -18.06 -17.47 -4.65
C ASP A 685 -18.58 -18.79 -4.01
N ARG A 686 -19.50 -18.65 -3.03
CA ARG A 686 -20.04 -19.75 -2.21
C ARG A 686 -19.03 -20.43 -1.29
N VAL A 687 -17.92 -19.78 -0.97
CA VAL A 687 -16.92 -20.24 -0.01
C VAL A 687 -16.95 -19.32 1.20
N LEU A 688 -17.03 -19.89 2.39
CA LEU A 688 -16.93 -19.10 3.60
C LEU A 688 -15.47 -18.69 3.84
N VAL A 689 -15.27 -17.42 4.12
CA VAL A 689 -13.97 -16.77 4.31
C VAL A 689 -13.90 -16.28 5.75
N GLY A 690 -13.00 -16.84 6.56
CA GLY A 690 -12.77 -16.41 7.93
C GLY A 690 -11.55 -15.51 8.08
N MET A 691 -11.68 -14.41 8.81
CA MET A 691 -10.61 -13.45 9.11
C MET A 691 -10.41 -13.33 10.62
N ASN A 692 -9.19 -13.58 11.10
CA ASN A 692 -8.86 -13.60 12.53
C ASN A 692 -9.63 -14.64 13.37
N LEU A 693 -10.04 -15.73 12.73
CA LEU A 693 -10.60 -16.90 13.40
C LEU A 693 -10.22 -18.17 12.64
N ARG A 694 -10.42 -19.33 13.28
CA ARG A 694 -10.10 -20.63 12.67
C ARG A 694 -11.35 -21.47 12.50
N GLN A 695 -11.37 -22.29 11.46
CA GLN A 695 -12.36 -23.35 11.33
C GLN A 695 -11.76 -24.67 11.80
N SER A 696 -12.53 -25.44 12.58
CA SER A 696 -12.24 -26.82 12.93
C SER A 696 -13.50 -27.63 12.68
N ASP A 697 -13.42 -28.63 11.80
CA ASP A 697 -14.58 -29.40 11.35
C ASP A 697 -15.70 -28.48 10.80
N GLU A 698 -16.90 -28.56 11.36
CA GLU A 698 -18.05 -27.72 10.99
C GLU A 698 -18.18 -26.44 11.83
N GLU A 699 -17.22 -26.19 12.74
CA GLU A 699 -17.29 -25.10 13.72
C GLU A 699 -16.23 -24.02 13.49
N TRP A 700 -16.65 -22.77 13.64
CA TRP A 700 -15.78 -21.61 13.66
C TRP A 700 -15.42 -21.27 15.11
N ILE A 701 -14.12 -21.36 15.42
CA ILE A 701 -13.60 -21.14 16.76
C ILE A 701 -13.09 -19.70 16.86
N ILE A 702 -13.70 -18.95 17.78
CA ILE A 702 -13.38 -17.56 18.05
C ILE A 702 -12.36 -17.49 19.19
N GLY A 703 -11.27 -16.74 19.00
CA GLY A 703 -10.25 -16.58 20.02
C GLY A 703 -10.71 -15.70 21.19
N GLU A 704 -10.19 -15.95 22.40
CA GLU A 704 -10.54 -15.23 23.65
C GLU A 704 -10.37 -13.69 23.58
N TRP A 705 -9.57 -13.20 22.64
CA TRP A 705 -9.25 -11.79 22.47
C TRP A 705 -10.20 -11.06 21.52
N ILE A 706 -11.09 -11.78 20.84
CA ILE A 706 -12.05 -11.22 19.90
C ILE A 706 -13.31 -10.83 20.65
N ASP A 707 -13.65 -9.54 20.66
CA ASP A 707 -14.87 -9.03 21.28
C ASP A 707 -15.95 -8.67 20.25
N CYS A 708 -15.61 -8.69 18.96
CA CYS A 708 -16.50 -8.36 17.86
C CYS A 708 -16.39 -9.39 16.72
N LEU A 709 -17.53 -9.93 16.27
CA LEU A 709 -17.63 -10.79 15.08
C LEU A 709 -18.52 -10.10 14.05
N PHE A 710 -17.99 -9.84 12.87
CA PHE A 710 -18.77 -9.45 11.71
C PHE A 710 -19.23 -10.66 10.90
N LEU A 711 -20.51 -10.70 10.54
CA LEU A 711 -21.10 -11.73 9.70
C LEU A 711 -21.66 -11.10 8.43
N GLY A 712 -21.06 -11.47 7.30
CA GLY A 712 -21.54 -11.08 5.98
C GLY A 712 -22.87 -11.71 5.62
N LYS A 713 -23.37 -11.37 4.43
CA LYS A 713 -24.53 -12.00 3.81
C LYS A 713 -24.11 -13.37 3.34
N MET A 714 -24.67 -14.40 3.96
CA MET A 714 -24.38 -15.79 3.63
C MET A 714 -25.65 -16.63 3.61
N ASP A 715 -25.70 -17.58 2.70
CA ASP A 715 -26.82 -18.54 2.58
C ASP A 715 -26.60 -19.81 3.42
N LYS A 716 -25.40 -19.96 4.00
CA LYS A 716 -24.98 -21.15 4.74
C LYS A 716 -25.28 -21.03 6.23
N HIS A 717 -25.61 -22.17 6.82
CA HIS A 717 -25.62 -22.32 8.27
C HIS A 717 -24.18 -22.36 8.80
N ILE A 718 -23.91 -21.62 9.88
CA ILE A 718 -22.60 -21.63 10.55
C ILE A 718 -22.79 -21.97 12.02
N VAL A 719 -21.84 -22.71 12.58
CA VAL A 719 -21.76 -23.02 14.00
C VAL A 719 -20.57 -22.25 14.57
N LEU A 720 -20.82 -21.47 15.63
CA LEU A 720 -19.80 -20.69 16.32
C LEU A 720 -19.49 -21.30 17.68
N ARG A 721 -18.20 -21.43 18.00
CA ARG A 721 -17.70 -21.79 19.33
C ARG A 721 -16.96 -20.61 19.94
N CYS A 722 -17.45 -20.14 21.09
CA CYS A 722 -16.91 -19.00 21.81
C CYS A 722 -17.07 -19.22 23.33
N ASP A 723 -15.99 -19.01 24.09
CA ASP A 723 -15.96 -19.27 25.53
C ASP A 723 -16.21 -18.00 26.39
N HIS A 724 -16.34 -16.84 25.72
CA HIS A 724 -16.54 -15.53 26.32
C HIS A 724 -17.62 -14.71 25.57
N PRO A 725 -18.16 -13.63 26.17
CA PRO A 725 -19.13 -12.77 25.49
C PRO A 725 -18.53 -12.09 24.25
N ILE A 726 -19.28 -12.10 23.15
CA ILE A 726 -18.92 -11.46 21.90
C ILE A 726 -20.08 -10.61 21.35
N ARG A 727 -19.75 -9.45 20.77
CA ARG A 727 -20.67 -8.64 19.98
C ARG A 727 -20.72 -9.16 18.55
N ILE A 728 -21.91 -9.46 18.04
CA ILE A 728 -22.11 -9.85 16.64
C ILE A 728 -22.65 -8.64 15.87
N ALA A 729 -22.01 -8.31 14.75
CA ALA A 729 -22.43 -7.29 13.79
C ALA A 729 -22.77 -7.97 12.44
N GLY A 730 -23.87 -7.57 11.80
CA GLY A 730 -24.33 -8.16 10.53
C GLY A 730 -25.07 -9.51 10.64
N GLY A 731 -25.48 -10.06 9.50
CA GLY A 731 -26.02 -11.42 9.34
C GLY A 731 -27.51 -11.66 9.65
N ASN A 732 -28.13 -12.62 8.95
CA ASN A 732 -29.56 -12.97 9.03
C ASN A 732 -29.88 -14.35 9.61
N ARG A 733 -28.90 -15.23 9.91
CA ARG A 733 -29.12 -16.60 10.48
C ARG A 733 -27.84 -17.13 11.15
N VAL A 734 -27.82 -17.30 12.47
CA VAL A 734 -26.59 -17.70 13.22
C VAL A 734 -26.94 -18.56 14.43
N GLU A 735 -26.54 -19.83 14.44
CA GLU A 735 -26.61 -20.67 15.64
C GLU A 735 -25.32 -20.50 16.46
N VAL A 736 -25.46 -20.16 17.75
CA VAL A 736 -24.32 -19.89 18.64
C VAL A 736 -24.32 -20.94 19.76
N ILE A 737 -23.38 -21.86 19.73
CA ILE A 737 -23.23 -22.88 20.77
C ILE A 737 -22.26 -22.30 21.83
N THR A 738 -22.78 -21.81 22.95
CA THR A 738 -21.97 -21.21 24.02
C THR A 738 -22.00 -22.00 25.31
N GLY A 739 -20.90 -21.95 26.06
CA GLY A 739 -20.85 -22.35 27.48
C GLY A 739 -21.18 -21.20 28.45
N SER A 740 -21.44 -19.99 27.95
CA SER A 740 -21.66 -18.76 28.73
C SER A 740 -22.52 -17.71 27.99
N SER A 741 -23.03 -16.69 28.68
CA SER A 741 -24.06 -15.76 28.19
C SER A 741 -23.64 -14.90 26.97
N VAL A 742 -24.45 -14.91 25.90
CA VAL A 742 -24.33 -13.99 24.75
C VAL A 742 -25.10 -12.69 25.03
N ASN A 743 -24.40 -11.55 25.07
CA ASN A 743 -25.03 -10.22 25.13
C ASN A 743 -25.17 -9.66 23.72
N SER A 744 -26.36 -9.79 23.11
CA SER A 744 -26.66 -9.18 21.82
C SER A 744 -26.96 -7.68 21.99
N LEU A 745 -26.01 -6.80 21.66
CA LEU A 745 -26.28 -5.38 21.44
C LEU A 745 -26.60 -5.19 19.96
N ILE A 746 -27.89 -5.30 19.64
CA ILE A 746 -28.42 -5.30 18.27
C ILE A 746 -28.61 -3.83 17.82
N GLN A 747 -27.78 -3.35 16.91
CA GLN A 747 -28.25 -2.41 15.88
C GLN A 747 -28.62 -3.25 14.65
N PRO A 748 -29.92 -3.45 14.36
CA PRO A 748 -30.31 -4.27 13.24
C PRO A 748 -30.11 -3.45 11.96
N ILE A 749 -29.14 -3.86 11.14
CA ILE A 749 -29.12 -3.51 9.73
C ILE A 749 -29.78 -4.70 9.00
N ASP A 750 -31.11 -4.63 8.91
CA ASP A 750 -32.00 -5.50 8.13
C ASP A 750 -31.77 -7.03 8.16
N GLY A 751 -32.21 -7.66 9.27
CA GLY A 751 -32.87 -8.97 9.25
C GLY A 751 -32.84 -9.77 10.57
N LYS A 752 -33.41 -10.98 10.54
CA LYS A 752 -33.77 -11.79 11.72
C LYS A 752 -32.66 -12.74 12.17
N ILE A 753 -31.83 -12.37 13.14
CA ILE A 753 -30.89 -13.32 13.76
C ILE A 753 -31.67 -14.38 14.57
N VAL A 754 -31.47 -15.67 14.28
CA VAL A 754 -32.01 -16.80 15.06
C VAL A 754 -30.89 -17.38 15.91
N ILE A 755 -30.76 -16.97 17.17
CA ILE A 755 -29.79 -17.51 18.12
C ILE A 755 -30.42 -18.73 18.81
N SER A 756 -29.93 -19.93 18.53
CA SER A 756 -30.19 -21.10 19.38
C SER A 756 -29.07 -21.19 20.41
N ILE A 757 -29.42 -21.18 21.71
CA ILE A 757 -28.50 -21.38 22.83
C ILE A 757 -28.78 -22.78 23.38
N HIS A 758 -27.77 -23.64 23.45
CA HIS A 758 -27.87 -25.00 24.00
C HIS A 758 -27.26 -25.12 25.38
#